data_AF-A0AAJ0D9P8-F1
#
_entry.id   AF-A0AAJ0D9P8-F1
#
_cell.length_a   1.000
_cell.length_b   1.000
_cell.length_c   1.000
_cell.angle_alpha   90.00
_cell.angle_beta   90.00
_cell.angle_gamma   90.00
#
_symmetry.space_group_name_H-M   'P 1'
#
loop_
_entity.id
_entity.type
_entity.pdbx_description
1 polymer ?
#
loop_
_entity_poly.entity_id
_entity_poly.type
_entity_poly.pdbx_seq_one_letter_code
_entity_poly.pdbx_strand_id
1 'polypeptide(L)'
;MLIPTYVRLRYWFYPIGNTPAVNLLRDRAPFEGCTTNILCLACGDVRNILFTLSTELPSADHSYEVTFCDLEPAVLARNVFLFTYLAAELYKDGTESAARLIWELYYHIFISSSARGTLTCHVTHLLDSSRSSEVWNKSSYGIAFKFYSEKTLHEIRQYWQLYLDACNDGRDREIRDAVQDMVEQRGLDDGRIFHSSTRATGVHALKSATIMSAAFRAYWSTGVVAGNSEDSSALEQDDGGHANPLLYISSAPLGRFAVHYGTDPLHCFHLAQVFDTPGEEKDMLQRLAIAAKTQFQGWCETFTEHIRMGAFRMFFHCGEAVSLCYELQLQSSEASRNDAVPAYLHTYSRPWSTVCLDLSLGKSLSASSSFDVIDTSNISDHIGILNLIPAVRPLLNDSALSVLYTETLLRAAVETTAYLDELLRLDVGSVGLIAGIIPTASVLGIFTDDFGSESFSGHYGRNTGSQSQLRVRLSWKRPSGGDLLKALSTTRMISADADDLASLLFRWYLNMFSAFEDVSLQLSVHLRRAITPLSQDLRHYTRTTLVALIGLAYKQIQTDWPKCIELLLDKIQTDRALIISALEMPPKAAAASFSATANCYNMDPLSRWPDMPSVVAVALVVPRQALHVFTSADLNRIGTPGLHLAVYNEKIFDNSFHAIHTCFGKLVIGNDSHTSTIDEDALGWRGHSELIVTCLVTAFQFLLGSKDETRVALVINSSSANTYFIPILGPHLRVFDTSIENRHNFHVLQDLPGIRSTQTTPVLPPRSGCRSRESLVSTTVRDGRVQLLTLRQEVLNTGERNHLQNGYEVHTNQESPCALTI
;
A
#
# COMPACT_ATOMS: atom_id res chain seq x y z
N MET A 1 -9.34 7.66 7.28
CA MET A 1 -8.28 6.80 6.71
C MET A 1 -8.85 5.45 6.34
N LEU A 2 -8.53 4.92 5.16
CA LEU A 2 -8.98 3.58 4.73
C LEU A 2 -8.23 2.46 5.46
N ILE A 3 -6.95 2.70 5.73
CA ILE A 3 -6.02 1.73 6.31
C ILE A 3 -6.07 1.81 7.85
N PRO A 4 -6.02 0.67 8.56
CA PRO A 4 -5.97 0.65 10.02
C PRO A 4 -4.74 1.40 10.57
N THR A 5 -4.91 2.01 11.75
CA THR A 5 -3.82 2.68 12.44
C THR A 5 -3.04 1.68 13.30
N TYR A 6 -1.71 1.70 13.19
CA TYR A 6 -0.81 0.86 13.99
C TYR A 6 0.23 1.72 14.72
N VAL A 7 0.56 1.33 15.95
CA VAL A 7 1.71 1.85 16.70
C VAL A 7 2.98 1.20 16.16
N ARG A 8 3.84 1.99 15.51
CA ARG A 8 5.07 1.51 14.86
C ARG A 8 6.33 1.93 15.61
N LEU A 9 6.44 1.59 16.90
CA LEU A 9 7.66 1.84 17.69
C LEU A 9 8.81 0.91 17.27
N ARG A 10 8.49 -0.33 16.91
CA ARG A 10 9.40 -1.20 16.17
C ARG A 10 9.30 -0.84 14.69
N TYR A 11 10.39 -0.32 14.14
CA TYR A 11 10.46 0.19 12.78
C TYR A 11 11.46 -0.61 11.96
N TRP A 12 11.17 -0.80 10.68
CA TRP A 12 12.07 -1.42 9.72
C TRP A 12 12.20 -0.52 8.51
N PHE A 13 13.44 -0.17 8.20
CA PHE A 13 13.83 0.56 7.02
C PHE A 13 14.28 -0.43 5.95
N TYR A 14 13.74 -0.28 4.75
CA TYR A 14 14.03 -1.12 3.60
C TYR A 14 14.78 -0.30 2.53
N PRO A 15 16.08 -0.01 2.72
CA PRO A 15 16.84 0.76 1.75
C PRO A 15 17.09 0.00 0.43
N ILE A 16 16.94 -1.32 0.45
CA ILE A 16 17.21 -2.19 -0.68
C ILE A 16 16.00 -3.09 -0.90
N GLY A 17 15.68 -3.31 -2.17
CA GLY A 17 14.65 -4.23 -2.63
C GLY A 17 14.78 -5.62 -2.05
N ASN A 18 13.66 -6.21 -1.68
CA ASN A 18 13.58 -7.57 -1.14
C ASN A 18 13.16 -8.61 -2.20
N THR A 19 13.14 -8.23 -3.48
CA THR A 19 12.83 -9.09 -4.63
C THR A 19 13.72 -8.73 -5.82
N PRO A 20 13.96 -9.66 -6.76
CA PRO A 20 14.67 -9.36 -8.01
C PRO A 20 14.03 -8.22 -8.78
N ALA A 21 14.85 -7.46 -9.50
CA ALA A 21 14.35 -6.42 -10.38
C ALA A 21 13.32 -7.00 -11.38
N VAL A 22 12.29 -6.22 -11.69
CA VAL A 22 11.24 -6.61 -12.64
C VAL A 22 11.17 -5.58 -13.77
N ASN A 23 10.91 -6.07 -14.98
CA ASN A 23 10.64 -5.19 -16.12
C ASN A 23 9.18 -4.71 -16.03
N LEU A 24 9.01 -3.41 -15.78
CA LEU A 24 7.71 -2.74 -15.64
C LEU A 24 6.93 -2.66 -16.97
N LEU A 25 7.59 -2.91 -18.10
CA LEU A 25 7.01 -2.87 -19.44
C LEU A 25 6.78 -4.28 -20.03
N ARG A 26 7.10 -5.35 -19.28
CA ARG A 26 7.02 -6.75 -19.77
C ARG A 26 5.70 -7.09 -20.45
N ASP A 27 4.58 -6.64 -19.89
CA ASP A 27 3.24 -6.96 -20.40
C ASP A 27 2.62 -5.79 -21.20
N ARG A 28 3.40 -4.78 -21.57
CA ARG A 28 2.98 -3.65 -22.41
C ARG A 28 3.73 -3.69 -23.72
N ALA A 29 3.02 -3.74 -24.85
CA ALA A 29 3.67 -3.63 -26.15
C ALA A 29 4.26 -2.23 -26.35
N PRO A 30 5.43 -2.09 -27.02
CA PRO A 30 5.96 -0.80 -27.43
C PRO A 30 4.94 -0.05 -28.29
N PHE A 31 4.80 1.25 -28.08
CA PHE A 31 3.94 2.10 -28.89
C PHE A 31 4.71 3.38 -29.24
N GLU A 32 5.04 3.53 -30.52
CA GLU A 32 5.84 4.63 -31.04
C GLU A 32 5.07 5.96 -30.96
N GLY A 33 5.80 7.06 -30.72
CA GLY A 33 5.25 8.41 -30.77
C GLY A 33 4.36 8.82 -29.58
N CYS A 34 4.34 8.03 -28.49
CA CYS A 34 3.60 8.36 -27.27
C CYS A 34 4.47 8.24 -26.01
N THR A 35 4.14 9.04 -25.00
CA THR A 35 4.73 8.92 -23.66
C THR A 35 4.10 7.75 -22.91
N THR A 36 4.93 6.88 -22.33
CA THR A 36 4.47 5.81 -21.44
C THR A 36 4.40 6.33 -20.01
N ASN A 37 3.19 6.33 -19.43
CA ASN A 37 2.97 6.79 -18.07
C ASN A 37 3.01 5.63 -17.08
N ILE A 38 3.91 5.70 -16.09
CA ILE A 38 4.17 4.65 -15.11
C ILE A 38 3.93 5.21 -13.69
N LEU A 39 3.18 4.48 -12.87
CA LEU A 39 3.00 4.76 -11.44
C LEU A 39 3.62 3.64 -10.60
N CYS A 40 4.61 3.98 -9.78
CA CYS A 40 5.27 3.06 -8.85
C CYS A 40 4.87 3.43 -7.41
N LEU A 41 4.02 2.60 -6.79
CA LEU A 41 3.56 2.76 -5.40
C LEU A 41 4.39 1.89 -4.45
N ALA A 42 4.81 2.46 -3.32
CA ALA A 42 5.86 1.89 -2.47
C ALA A 42 7.06 1.47 -3.32
N CYS A 43 7.57 2.44 -4.08
CA CYS A 43 8.55 2.18 -5.11
C CYS A 43 9.81 1.48 -4.57
N GLY A 44 10.14 1.66 -3.29
CA GLY A 44 11.36 1.12 -2.72
C GLY A 44 12.56 1.70 -3.46
N ASP A 45 13.55 0.88 -3.76
CA ASP A 45 14.76 1.31 -4.47
C ASP A 45 14.60 1.45 -5.99
N VAL A 46 15.66 1.89 -6.65
CA VAL A 46 15.70 2.20 -8.10
C VAL A 46 15.77 0.96 -9.01
N ARG A 47 15.86 -0.26 -8.48
CA ARG A 47 16.23 -1.45 -9.28
C ARG A 47 15.27 -1.74 -10.42
N ASN A 48 13.96 -1.60 -10.18
CA ASN A 48 12.93 -1.94 -11.16
C ASN A 48 12.98 -0.98 -12.35
N ILE A 49 13.13 0.33 -12.08
CA ILE A 49 13.23 1.29 -13.17
C ILE A 49 14.55 1.15 -13.91
N LEU A 50 15.70 1.05 -13.23
CA LEU A 50 17.00 0.86 -13.90
C LEU A 50 17.02 -0.39 -14.77
N PHE A 51 16.52 -1.52 -14.26
CA PHE A 51 16.44 -2.76 -15.03
C PHE A 51 15.46 -2.63 -16.22
N THR A 52 14.27 -2.07 -16.01
CA THR A 52 13.31 -1.82 -17.09
C THR A 52 13.97 -1.06 -18.24
N LEU A 53 14.70 0.00 -17.93
CA LEU A 53 15.36 0.81 -18.96
C LEU A 53 16.51 0.08 -19.65
N SER A 54 17.26 -0.74 -18.92
CA SER A 54 18.30 -1.58 -19.52
C SER A 54 17.77 -2.58 -20.55
N THR A 55 16.47 -2.90 -20.50
CA THR A 55 15.81 -3.79 -21.46
C THR A 55 15.17 -3.07 -22.64
N GLU A 56 15.10 -1.73 -22.60
CA GLU A 56 14.55 -0.90 -23.66
C GLU A 56 15.69 -0.24 -24.44
N LEU A 57 15.54 -0.13 -25.77
CA LEU A 57 16.50 0.62 -26.57
C LEU A 57 16.23 2.13 -26.41
N PRO A 58 17.25 2.95 -26.09
CA PRO A 58 17.09 4.40 -26.09
C PRO A 58 16.61 4.91 -27.45
N SER A 59 15.47 5.58 -27.45
CA SER A 59 14.86 6.16 -28.66
C SER A 59 14.39 7.58 -28.38
N ALA A 60 14.59 8.47 -29.35
CA ALA A 60 14.05 9.83 -29.29
C ALA A 60 12.53 9.87 -29.52
N ASP A 61 11.96 8.83 -30.12
CA ASP A 61 10.54 8.73 -30.46
C ASP A 61 9.69 8.13 -29.33
N HIS A 62 10.32 7.77 -28.21
CA HIS A 62 9.66 7.19 -27.06
C HIS A 62 10.10 7.89 -25.77
N SER A 63 9.14 8.33 -24.97
CA SER A 63 9.40 9.00 -23.69
C SER A 63 8.64 8.32 -22.57
N TYR A 64 9.09 8.52 -21.35
CA TYR A 64 8.53 7.93 -20.15
C TYR A 64 8.26 9.02 -19.11
N GLU A 65 7.07 8.98 -18.54
CA GLU A 65 6.76 9.74 -17.34
C GLU A 65 6.52 8.78 -16.19
N VAL A 66 7.34 8.87 -15.14
CA VAL A 66 7.31 7.94 -14.01
C VAL A 66 6.96 8.68 -12.73
N THR A 67 5.89 8.28 -12.06
CA THR A 67 5.53 8.76 -10.73
C THR A 67 5.99 7.76 -9.68
N PHE A 68 6.84 8.20 -8.76
CA PHE A 68 7.30 7.45 -7.60
C PHE A 68 6.58 7.93 -6.35
N CYS A 69 5.97 6.98 -5.63
CA CYS A 69 5.37 7.21 -4.32
C CYS A 69 5.99 6.29 -3.30
N ASP A 70 6.49 6.85 -2.20
CA ASP A 70 6.89 6.06 -1.04
C ASP A 70 6.51 6.80 0.26
N LEU A 71 6.19 6.02 1.29
CA LEU A 71 5.87 6.55 2.62
C LEU A 71 7.15 6.99 3.35
N GLU A 72 8.28 6.36 3.05
CA GLU A 72 9.57 6.61 3.68
C GLU A 72 10.37 7.68 2.91
N PRO A 73 10.48 8.92 3.42
CA PRO A 73 11.29 9.97 2.78
C PRO A 73 12.76 9.58 2.58
N ALA A 74 13.34 8.75 3.47
CA ALA A 74 14.70 8.26 3.30
C ALA A 74 14.88 7.42 2.03
N VAL A 75 13.88 6.63 1.63
CA VAL A 75 13.92 5.87 0.36
C VAL A 75 14.00 6.83 -0.81
N LEU A 76 13.11 7.83 -0.86
CA LEU A 76 13.07 8.79 -1.96
C LEU A 76 14.34 9.65 -2.01
N ALA A 77 14.87 10.07 -0.85
CA ALA A 77 16.10 10.85 -0.78
C ALA A 77 17.30 10.10 -1.37
N ARG A 78 17.41 8.79 -1.11
CA ARG A 78 18.44 7.93 -1.71
C ARG A 78 18.25 7.73 -3.21
N ASN A 79 17.02 7.48 -3.65
CA ASN A 79 16.72 7.27 -5.06
C ASN A 79 17.04 8.53 -5.87
N VAL A 80 16.59 9.70 -5.40
CA VAL A 80 16.86 10.98 -6.06
C VAL A 80 18.36 11.29 -6.00
N PHE A 81 19.05 11.00 -4.90
CA PHE A 81 20.52 11.11 -4.82
C PHE A 81 21.20 10.30 -5.94
N LEU A 82 20.83 9.03 -6.11
CA LEU A 82 21.40 8.17 -7.16
C LEU A 82 21.10 8.71 -8.56
N PHE A 83 19.83 9.03 -8.85
CA PHE A 83 19.46 9.49 -10.19
C PHE A 83 20.13 10.81 -10.55
N THR A 84 20.18 11.75 -9.61
CA THR A 84 20.84 13.05 -9.83
C THR A 84 22.35 12.92 -9.90
N TYR A 85 22.97 11.97 -9.19
CA TYR A 85 24.41 11.71 -9.27
C TYR A 85 24.76 11.18 -10.66
N LEU A 86 24.04 10.16 -11.15
CA LEU A 86 24.21 9.64 -12.50
C LEU A 86 23.94 10.72 -13.56
N ALA A 87 22.93 11.55 -13.36
CA ALA A 87 22.64 12.68 -14.26
C ALA A 87 23.67 13.84 -14.16
N ALA A 88 24.38 14.01 -13.06
CA ALA A 88 25.43 15.03 -12.94
C ALA A 88 26.74 14.56 -13.58
N GLU A 89 27.07 13.28 -13.40
CA GLU A 89 28.27 12.66 -13.99
C GLU A 89 28.16 12.50 -15.52
N LEU A 90 26.99 12.77 -16.12
CA LEU A 90 26.75 12.90 -17.57
C LEU A 90 27.77 13.75 -18.33
N TYR A 91 28.40 14.72 -17.65
CA TYR A 91 29.30 15.71 -18.26
C TYR A 91 30.78 15.36 -18.12
N LYS A 92 31.12 14.20 -17.54
CA LYS A 92 32.51 13.77 -17.36
C LYS A 92 32.75 12.46 -18.10
N ASP A 93 33.88 12.35 -18.79
CA ASP A 93 34.36 11.08 -19.35
C ASP A 93 34.68 10.12 -18.19
N GLY A 94 33.76 9.19 -17.86
CA GLY A 94 33.99 8.26 -16.73
C GLY A 94 32.79 7.51 -16.15
N THR A 95 31.78 7.14 -16.94
CA THR A 95 30.56 6.46 -16.44
C THR A 95 30.84 5.19 -15.63
N GLU A 96 31.85 4.40 -16.02
CA GLU A 96 32.29 3.21 -15.28
C GLU A 96 32.78 3.56 -13.86
N SER A 97 33.52 4.66 -13.71
CA SER A 97 34.00 5.15 -12.41
C SER A 97 32.83 5.61 -11.52
N ALA A 98 31.86 6.31 -12.11
CA ALA A 98 30.65 6.75 -11.43
C ALA A 98 29.78 5.56 -10.98
N ALA A 99 29.61 4.54 -11.83
CA ALA A 99 28.87 3.31 -11.50
C ALA A 99 29.52 2.55 -10.33
N ARG A 100 30.86 2.50 -10.27
CA ARG A 100 31.58 1.87 -9.16
C ARG A 100 31.39 2.61 -7.84
N LEU A 101 31.51 3.95 -7.84
CA LEU A 101 31.31 4.76 -6.64
C LEU A 101 29.86 4.72 -6.15
N ILE A 102 28.90 4.80 -7.07
CA ILE A 102 27.49 4.77 -6.68
C ILE A 102 27.05 3.39 -6.20
N TRP A 103 27.65 2.30 -6.70
CA TRP A 103 27.45 0.95 -6.15
C TRP A 103 27.80 0.91 -4.66
N GLU A 104 28.99 1.40 -4.31
CA GLU A 104 29.47 1.47 -2.92
C GLU A 104 28.52 2.30 -2.05
N LEU A 105 28.15 3.50 -2.51
CA LEU A 105 27.24 4.40 -1.80
C LEU A 105 25.82 3.85 -1.65
N TYR A 106 25.35 3.04 -2.59
CA TYR A 106 23.97 2.60 -2.63
C TYR A 106 23.75 1.23 -1.95
N TYR A 107 24.74 0.34 -1.98
CA TYR A 107 24.57 -1.05 -1.51
C TYR A 107 25.42 -1.44 -0.30
N HIS A 108 26.43 -0.66 0.12
CA HIS A 108 27.29 -1.04 1.25
C HIS A 108 26.89 -0.35 2.57
N ILE A 109 26.97 -1.10 3.68
CA ILE A 109 26.77 -0.61 5.06
C ILE A 109 27.91 0.33 5.45
N PHE A 110 29.13 0.00 5.02
CA PHE A 110 30.32 0.81 5.24
C PHE A 110 30.91 1.27 3.90
N ILE A 111 31.35 2.52 3.87
CA ILE A 111 31.88 3.19 2.68
C ILE A 111 33.27 3.77 2.97
N SER A 112 34.10 3.86 1.94
CA SER A 112 35.42 4.48 1.99
C SER A 112 35.33 6.00 2.19
N SER A 113 36.45 6.59 2.63
CA SER A 113 36.68 8.02 2.72
C SER A 113 36.44 8.73 1.38
N SER A 114 36.77 8.07 0.27
CA SER A 114 36.52 8.59 -1.09
C SER A 114 35.03 8.68 -1.41
N ALA A 115 34.28 7.60 -1.14
CA ALA A 115 32.83 7.59 -1.31
C ALA A 115 32.15 8.60 -0.39
N ARG A 116 32.58 8.71 0.88
CA ARG A 116 32.08 9.72 1.83
C ARG A 116 32.33 11.15 1.35
N GLY A 117 33.49 11.43 0.76
CA GLY A 117 33.79 12.72 0.13
C GLY A 117 32.88 13.02 -1.05
N THR A 118 32.62 12.02 -1.90
CA THR A 118 31.68 12.13 -3.04
C THR A 118 30.25 12.40 -2.58
N LEU A 119 29.79 11.67 -1.56
CA LEU A 119 28.48 11.88 -0.93
C LEU A 119 28.35 13.31 -0.42
N THR A 120 29.33 13.78 0.36
CA THR A 120 29.35 15.14 0.93
C THR A 120 29.24 16.21 -0.16
N CYS A 121 30.02 16.06 -1.23
CA CYS A 121 30.01 16.96 -2.37
C CYS A 121 28.63 16.99 -3.06
N HIS A 122 28.11 15.82 -3.45
CA HIS A 122 26.85 15.74 -4.20
C HIS A 122 25.64 16.18 -3.37
N VAL A 123 25.57 15.78 -2.09
CA VAL A 123 24.53 16.24 -1.17
C VAL A 123 24.54 17.76 -1.03
N THR A 124 25.71 18.40 -0.95
CA THR A 124 25.82 19.86 -0.88
C THR A 124 25.20 20.52 -2.12
N HIS A 125 25.46 19.99 -3.31
CA HIS A 125 24.84 20.46 -4.55
C HIS A 125 23.31 20.29 -4.56
N LEU A 126 22.81 19.16 -4.05
CA LEU A 126 21.37 18.93 -3.91
C LEU A 126 20.73 19.92 -2.93
N LEU A 127 21.39 20.21 -1.81
CA LEU A 127 20.96 21.21 -0.84
C LEU A 127 21.01 22.64 -1.40
N ASP A 128 21.91 22.98 -2.32
CA ASP A 128 21.86 24.29 -2.96
C ASP A 128 20.72 24.39 -3.98
N SER A 129 20.46 23.31 -4.71
CA SER A 129 19.46 23.26 -5.78
C SER A 129 18.01 23.13 -5.26
N SER A 130 17.81 22.62 -4.05
CA SER A 130 16.48 22.30 -3.49
C SER A 130 15.94 23.31 -2.47
N ARG A 131 16.36 24.58 -2.54
CA ARG A 131 15.90 25.63 -1.59
C ARG A 131 14.40 25.91 -1.67
N SER A 132 13.83 25.76 -2.87
CA SER A 132 12.40 25.77 -3.15
C SER A 132 12.15 25.01 -4.46
N SER A 133 10.90 24.66 -4.75
CA SER A 133 10.56 24.02 -6.03
C SER A 133 10.91 24.91 -7.22
N GLU A 134 10.82 26.23 -7.07
CA GLU A 134 11.19 27.19 -8.13
C GLU A 134 12.68 27.16 -8.46
N VAL A 135 13.55 27.07 -7.44
CA VAL A 135 15.00 26.96 -7.63
C VAL A 135 15.32 25.59 -8.24
N TRP A 136 14.69 24.53 -7.73
CA TRP A 136 14.88 23.17 -8.22
C TRP A 136 14.50 23.05 -9.70
N ASN A 137 13.32 23.54 -10.08
CA ASN A 137 12.81 23.46 -11.44
C ASN A 137 13.63 24.27 -12.46
N LYS A 138 14.43 25.25 -12.01
CA LYS A 138 15.38 26.01 -12.84
C LYS A 138 16.78 25.39 -12.90
N SER A 139 17.08 24.43 -12.04
CA SER A 139 18.36 23.72 -12.03
C SER A 139 18.45 22.68 -13.17
N SER A 140 19.64 22.14 -13.42
CA SER A 140 19.83 21.02 -14.35
C SER A 140 19.06 19.76 -13.95
N TYR A 141 18.83 19.54 -12.65
CA TYR A 141 18.06 18.41 -12.15
C TYR A 141 16.56 18.55 -12.43
N GLY A 142 16.03 19.78 -12.36
CA GLY A 142 14.60 20.09 -12.50
C GLY A 142 13.99 19.75 -13.86
N ILE A 143 14.83 19.44 -14.86
CA ILE A 143 14.40 19.00 -16.19
C ILE A 143 13.77 17.60 -16.09
N ALA A 144 14.52 16.64 -15.53
CA ALA A 144 14.12 15.24 -15.45
C ALA A 144 13.44 14.89 -14.12
N PHE A 145 13.82 15.53 -13.01
CA PHE A 145 13.36 15.17 -11.66
C PHE A 145 12.46 16.26 -11.10
N LYS A 146 11.23 15.93 -10.69
CA LYS A 146 10.19 16.87 -10.27
C LYS A 146 9.47 16.36 -9.02
N PHE A 147 8.81 17.25 -8.30
CA PHE A 147 8.09 16.92 -7.06
C PHE A 147 6.62 17.30 -7.17
N TYR A 148 5.74 16.50 -6.56
CA TYR A 148 4.30 16.79 -6.53
C TYR A 148 3.92 17.95 -5.60
N SER A 149 4.76 18.24 -4.60
CA SER A 149 4.53 19.32 -3.64
C SER A 149 5.84 19.89 -3.11
N GLU A 150 5.79 21.15 -2.62
CA GLU A 150 6.89 21.76 -1.85
C GLU A 150 7.22 20.94 -0.60
N LYS A 151 6.20 20.33 0.02
CA LYS A 151 6.40 19.51 1.21
C LYS A 151 7.25 18.27 0.91
N THR A 152 6.98 17.56 -0.19
CA THR A 152 7.79 16.40 -0.57
C THR A 152 9.25 16.79 -0.80
N LEU A 153 9.49 17.92 -1.48
CA LEU A 153 10.84 18.45 -1.65
C LEU A 153 11.49 18.78 -0.30
N HIS A 154 10.75 19.43 0.60
CA HIS A 154 11.25 19.77 1.92
C HIS A 154 11.62 18.54 2.76
N GLU A 155 10.78 17.51 2.81
CA GLU A 155 11.07 16.27 3.54
C GLU A 155 12.30 15.56 2.97
N ILE A 156 12.40 15.41 1.65
CA ILE A 156 13.57 14.79 1.01
C ILE A 156 14.85 15.60 1.31
N ARG A 157 14.76 16.94 1.23
CA ARG A 157 15.86 17.85 1.57
C ARG A 157 16.34 17.66 3.02
N GLN A 158 15.43 17.47 3.98
CA GLN A 158 15.81 17.22 5.37
C GLN A 158 16.69 15.97 5.49
N TYR A 159 16.41 14.90 4.74
CA TYR A 159 17.25 13.70 4.74
C TYR A 159 18.61 13.93 4.12
N TRP A 160 18.71 14.72 3.05
CA TRP A 160 20.01 15.14 2.53
C TRP A 160 20.81 15.93 3.56
N GLN A 161 20.17 16.82 4.33
CA GLN A 161 20.84 17.49 5.45
C GLN A 161 21.32 16.49 6.50
N LEU A 162 20.49 15.52 6.89
CA LEU A 162 20.88 14.47 7.83
C LEU A 162 22.06 13.63 7.31
N TYR A 163 22.13 13.35 6.00
CA TYR A 163 23.27 12.64 5.42
C TYR A 163 24.56 13.45 5.53
N LEU A 164 24.49 14.77 5.32
CA LEU A 164 25.63 15.67 5.45
C LEU A 164 26.10 15.80 6.91
N ASP A 165 25.15 15.94 7.83
CA ASP A 165 25.44 16.04 9.26
C ASP A 165 26.12 14.76 9.77
N ALA A 166 25.61 13.60 9.34
CA ALA A 166 26.13 12.29 9.69
C ALA A 166 27.55 12.02 9.18
N CYS A 167 27.99 12.69 8.11
CA CYS A 167 29.37 12.58 7.65
C CYS A 167 30.38 13.23 8.61
N ASN A 168 29.91 13.96 9.64
CA ASN A 168 30.71 14.72 10.59
C ASN A 168 30.39 14.42 12.08
N ASP A 169 29.42 13.54 12.38
CA ASP A 169 28.91 13.34 13.75
C ASP A 169 29.68 12.29 14.58
N GLY A 170 30.59 11.53 13.96
CA GLY A 170 31.41 10.53 14.62
C GLY A 170 30.67 9.27 15.09
N ARG A 171 29.48 8.98 14.57
CA ARG A 171 28.65 7.82 14.98
C ARG A 171 29.05 6.48 14.38
N ASP A 172 30.15 6.42 13.63
CA ASP A 172 30.63 5.19 12.97
C ASP A 172 30.67 3.98 13.92
N ARG A 173 31.19 4.15 15.13
CA ARG A 173 31.25 3.08 16.15
C ARG A 173 29.86 2.63 16.60
N GLU A 174 28.97 3.57 16.89
CA GLU A 174 27.59 3.27 17.34
C GLU A 174 26.82 2.48 16.27
N ILE A 175 26.98 2.84 15.00
CA ILE A 175 26.33 2.13 13.90
C ILE A 175 26.93 0.73 13.74
N ARG A 176 28.25 0.57 13.89
CA ARG A 176 28.91 -0.75 13.88
C ARG A 176 28.36 -1.66 14.98
N ASP A 177 28.26 -1.14 16.21
CA ASP A 177 27.71 -1.86 17.35
C ASP A 177 26.24 -2.26 17.08
N ALA A 178 25.45 -1.36 16.49
CA ALA A 178 24.05 -1.65 16.15
C ALA A 178 23.89 -2.71 15.03
N VAL A 179 24.84 -2.77 14.07
CA VAL A 179 24.89 -3.82 13.04
C VAL A 179 25.23 -5.17 13.68
N GLN A 180 26.21 -5.20 14.59
CA GLN A 180 26.58 -6.41 15.33
C GLN A 180 25.43 -6.91 16.21
N ASP A 181 24.76 -5.99 16.93
CA ASP A 181 23.56 -6.29 17.71
C ASP A 181 22.45 -6.91 16.84
N MET A 182 22.29 -6.44 15.59
CA MET A 182 21.32 -7.01 14.65
C MET A 182 21.68 -8.44 14.26
N VAL A 183 22.96 -8.71 14.00
CA VAL A 183 23.47 -10.06 13.68
C VAL A 183 23.17 -11.02 14.83
N GLU A 184 23.52 -10.64 16.05
CA GLU A 184 23.36 -11.47 17.26
C GLU A 184 21.88 -11.69 17.61
N GLN A 185 21.08 -10.61 17.65
CA GLN A 185 19.66 -10.71 18.04
C GLN A 185 18.83 -11.51 17.05
N ARG A 186 19.27 -11.60 15.79
CA ARG A 186 18.56 -12.31 14.72
C ARG A 186 19.19 -13.66 14.38
N GLY A 187 20.33 -14.00 14.99
CA GLY A 187 21.06 -15.23 14.68
C GLY A 187 21.39 -15.30 13.19
N LEU A 188 21.87 -14.19 12.61
CA LEU A 188 22.19 -14.16 11.18
C LEU A 188 23.38 -15.08 10.86
N ASP A 189 24.22 -15.38 11.84
CA ASP A 189 25.40 -16.23 11.78
C ASP A 189 25.20 -17.65 12.35
N ASP A 190 24.00 -18.01 12.83
CA ASP A 190 23.64 -19.31 13.44
C ASP A 190 23.73 -20.53 12.48
N GLY A 191 24.29 -20.37 11.28
CA GLY A 191 24.36 -21.42 10.25
C GLY A 191 23.01 -21.76 9.61
N ARG A 192 21.93 -21.03 9.95
CA ARG A 192 20.61 -21.18 9.35
C ARG A 192 20.64 -20.80 7.86
N ILE A 193 19.84 -21.50 7.05
CA ILE A 193 19.72 -21.21 5.63
C ILE A 193 18.67 -20.11 5.43
N PHE A 194 19.11 -18.97 4.87
CA PHE A 194 18.22 -17.88 4.47
C PHE A 194 17.78 -18.09 3.02
N HIS A 195 16.48 -18.34 2.84
CA HIS A 195 15.91 -18.67 1.53
C HIS A 195 15.46 -17.44 0.71
N SER A 196 15.44 -16.23 1.28
CA SER A 196 14.89 -15.06 0.58
C SER A 196 15.65 -14.73 -0.71
N SER A 197 16.97 -14.91 -0.72
CA SER A 197 17.83 -14.52 -1.82
C SER A 197 17.83 -15.51 -2.99
N THR A 198 17.29 -16.72 -2.80
CA THR A 198 17.22 -17.71 -3.89
C THR A 198 16.29 -17.29 -5.02
N ARG A 199 15.40 -16.33 -4.78
CA ARG A 199 14.56 -15.69 -5.81
C ARG A 199 15.37 -15.12 -6.96
N ALA A 200 16.59 -14.63 -6.67
CA ALA A 200 17.49 -14.06 -7.66
C ALA A 200 18.05 -15.10 -8.64
N THR A 201 17.97 -16.39 -8.32
CA THR A 201 18.66 -17.47 -9.06
C THR A 201 17.72 -18.31 -9.93
N GLY A 202 16.42 -17.95 -9.96
CA GLY A 202 15.41 -18.55 -10.85
C GLY A 202 15.32 -20.06 -10.70
N VAL A 203 15.48 -20.79 -11.81
CA VAL A 203 15.41 -22.26 -11.84
C VAL A 203 16.41 -22.96 -10.91
N HIS A 204 17.46 -22.27 -10.47
CA HIS A 204 18.47 -22.78 -9.54
C HIS A 204 18.17 -22.50 -8.08
N ALA A 205 17.00 -21.94 -7.74
CA ALA A 205 16.64 -21.49 -6.39
C ALA A 205 17.01 -22.50 -5.29
N LEU A 206 16.59 -23.76 -5.43
CA LEU A 206 16.87 -24.80 -4.42
C LEU A 206 18.37 -25.15 -4.32
N LYS A 207 19.07 -25.23 -5.45
CA LYS A 207 20.51 -25.54 -5.50
C LYS A 207 21.37 -24.40 -4.96
N SER A 208 20.90 -23.16 -5.14
CA SER A 208 21.63 -21.95 -4.75
C SER A 208 21.55 -21.63 -3.25
N ALA A 209 20.66 -22.29 -2.50
CA ALA A 209 20.28 -21.87 -1.14
C ALA A 209 21.46 -21.73 -0.16
N THR A 210 22.42 -22.66 -0.20
CA THR A 210 23.60 -22.62 0.68
C THR A 210 24.54 -21.47 0.31
N ILE A 211 24.85 -21.30 -0.97
CA ILE A 211 25.72 -20.23 -1.47
C ILE A 211 25.10 -18.86 -1.26
N MET A 212 23.81 -18.70 -1.57
CA MET A 212 23.10 -17.43 -1.35
C MET A 212 23.01 -17.09 0.14
N SER A 213 22.79 -18.08 1.02
CA SER A 213 22.86 -17.89 2.48
C SER A 213 24.27 -17.51 2.95
N ALA A 214 25.32 -18.09 2.36
CA ALA A 214 26.70 -17.70 2.66
C ALA A 214 26.99 -16.26 2.21
N ALA A 215 26.49 -15.85 1.04
CA ALA A 215 26.60 -14.49 0.55
C ALA A 215 25.89 -13.48 1.48
N PHE A 216 24.67 -13.79 1.90
CA PHE A 216 23.91 -12.99 2.86
C PHE A 216 24.68 -12.82 4.19
N ARG A 217 25.23 -13.91 4.73
CA ARG A 217 26.02 -13.88 5.97
C ARG A 217 27.28 -13.02 5.84
N ALA A 218 28.01 -13.18 4.73
CA ALA A 218 29.19 -12.38 4.45
C ALA A 218 28.87 -10.88 4.30
N TYR A 219 27.70 -10.53 3.76
CA TYR A 219 27.26 -9.14 3.68
C TYR A 219 27.05 -8.52 5.06
N TRP A 220 26.37 -9.21 5.98
CA TRP A 220 26.15 -8.68 7.33
C TRP A 220 27.42 -8.67 8.20
N SER A 221 28.39 -9.56 7.94
CA SER A 221 29.65 -9.57 8.69
C SER A 221 30.65 -8.51 8.22
N THR A 222 30.68 -8.21 6.92
CA THR A 222 31.67 -7.29 6.33
C THR A 222 31.09 -5.90 6.04
N GLY A 223 29.77 -5.80 5.86
CA GLY A 223 29.08 -4.60 5.42
C GLY A 223 29.18 -4.31 3.92
N VAL A 224 29.75 -5.23 3.12
CA VAL A 224 29.88 -5.11 1.66
C VAL A 224 29.39 -6.37 0.96
N VAL A 225 29.09 -6.30 -0.34
CA VAL A 225 28.58 -7.47 -1.08
C VAL A 225 29.59 -8.62 -1.05
N ALA A 226 29.11 -9.82 -0.74
CA ALA A 226 29.96 -11.00 -0.57
C ALA A 226 30.74 -11.39 -1.82
N GLY A 227 31.96 -11.90 -1.64
CA GLY A 227 32.86 -12.26 -2.76
C GLY A 227 33.60 -11.07 -3.37
N ASN A 228 33.42 -9.87 -2.81
CA ASN A 228 34.05 -8.64 -3.28
C ASN A 228 35.28 -8.30 -2.43
N SER A 229 36.36 -9.05 -2.66
CA SER A 229 37.61 -8.90 -1.91
C SER A 229 38.25 -7.53 -2.12
N GLU A 230 38.05 -6.90 -3.28
CA GLU A 230 38.57 -5.55 -3.57
C GLU A 230 37.93 -4.51 -2.64
N ASP A 231 36.60 -4.47 -2.57
CA ASP A 231 35.90 -3.49 -1.74
C ASP A 231 36.13 -3.77 -0.24
N SER A 232 36.22 -5.05 0.15
CA SER A 232 36.58 -5.43 1.53
C SER A 232 37.98 -4.96 1.90
N SER A 233 38.97 -5.19 1.03
CA SER A 233 40.36 -4.77 1.25
C SER A 233 40.50 -3.26 1.26
N ALA A 234 39.71 -2.55 0.45
CA ALA A 234 39.70 -1.09 0.44
C ALA A 234 39.20 -0.52 1.77
N LEU A 235 38.17 -1.12 2.38
CA LEU A 235 37.71 -0.73 3.71
C LEU A 235 38.74 -1.06 4.80
N GLU A 236 39.39 -2.22 4.75
CA GLU A 236 40.44 -2.59 5.71
C GLU A 236 41.61 -1.59 5.70
N GLN A 237 41.98 -1.09 4.52
CA GLN A 237 43.01 -0.06 4.36
C GLN A 237 42.58 1.32 4.89
N ASP A 238 41.28 1.53 5.09
CA ASP A 238 40.65 2.78 5.51
C ASP A 238 40.06 2.66 6.93
N ASP A 239 40.71 1.89 7.82
CA ASP A 239 40.30 1.65 9.21
C ASP A 239 38.86 1.08 9.33
N GLY A 240 38.48 0.23 8.37
CA GLY A 240 37.15 -0.34 8.24
C GLY A 240 36.14 0.57 7.52
N GLY A 241 36.52 1.80 7.17
CA GLY A 241 35.67 2.80 6.54
C GLY A 241 34.60 3.39 7.48
N HIS A 242 33.66 4.11 6.88
CA HIS A 242 32.65 4.92 7.55
C HIS A 242 31.25 4.35 7.42
N ALA A 243 30.39 4.57 8.41
CA ALA A 243 28.98 4.16 8.33
C ALA A 243 28.27 4.94 7.21
N ASN A 244 27.56 4.23 6.34
CA ASN A 244 26.89 4.83 5.19
C ASN A 244 25.55 5.49 5.58
N PRO A 245 25.44 6.83 5.61
CA PRO A 245 24.22 7.48 6.04
C PRO A 245 23.06 7.27 5.06
N LEU A 246 23.35 6.96 3.79
CA LEU A 246 22.32 6.57 2.83
C LEU A 246 21.65 5.26 3.29
N LEU A 247 22.33 4.34 3.98
CA LEU A 247 21.70 3.08 4.40
C LEU A 247 21.07 3.10 5.79
N TYR A 248 21.64 3.80 6.77
CA TYR A 248 21.16 3.66 8.15
C TYR A 248 20.17 4.74 8.62
N ILE A 249 20.15 5.92 7.97
CA ILE A 249 19.24 7.01 8.34
C ILE A 249 17.85 6.76 7.75
N SER A 250 16.82 6.84 8.60
CA SER A 250 15.42 6.50 8.25
C SER A 250 14.41 7.32 9.06
N SER A 251 13.11 7.13 8.80
CA SER A 251 12.01 7.71 9.60
C SER A 251 11.73 6.97 10.91
N ALA A 252 12.66 6.13 11.40
CA ALA A 252 12.47 5.40 12.64
C ALA A 252 12.11 6.36 13.79
N PRO A 253 11.00 6.17 14.51
CA PRO A 253 10.48 7.16 15.45
C PRO A 253 11.38 7.41 16.65
N LEU A 254 12.23 6.43 16.98
CA LEU A 254 13.24 6.53 18.04
C LEU A 254 14.64 6.79 17.49
N GLY A 255 14.79 7.02 16.17
CA GLY A 255 16.04 7.28 15.42
C GLY A 255 17.17 6.31 15.72
N ARG A 256 16.79 5.05 15.95
CA ARG A 256 17.71 3.91 16.09
C ARG A 256 18.06 3.39 14.70
N PHE A 257 19.15 2.61 14.62
CA PHE A 257 19.42 1.78 13.47
C PHE A 257 18.22 0.87 13.20
N ALA A 258 17.66 0.97 11.99
CA ALA A 258 16.41 0.30 11.64
C ALA A 258 16.50 -0.50 10.33
N VAL A 259 17.69 -0.64 9.73
CA VAL A 259 17.86 -1.43 8.51
C VAL A 259 17.30 -2.82 8.74
N HIS A 260 16.40 -3.25 7.85
CA HIS A 260 15.73 -4.53 7.98
C HIS A 260 16.74 -5.67 7.93
N TYR A 261 16.67 -6.60 8.88
CA TYR A 261 17.59 -7.73 9.00
C TYR A 261 17.65 -8.65 7.76
N GLY A 262 16.64 -8.59 6.89
CA GLY A 262 16.63 -9.31 5.60
C GLY A 262 17.20 -8.53 4.42
N THR A 263 17.87 -7.40 4.65
CA THR A 263 18.51 -6.60 3.60
C THR A 263 19.70 -7.37 2.99
N ASP A 264 19.68 -7.48 1.66
CA ASP A 264 20.70 -8.17 0.85
C ASP A 264 20.74 -7.52 -0.55
N PRO A 265 21.85 -6.90 -0.97
CA PRO A 265 21.98 -6.32 -2.31
C PRO A 265 21.73 -7.34 -3.44
N LEU A 266 22.14 -8.60 -3.25
CA LEU A 266 22.01 -9.64 -4.29
C LEU A 266 20.55 -9.99 -4.58
N HIS A 267 19.60 -9.66 -3.69
CA HIS A 267 18.17 -9.79 -3.96
C HIS A 267 17.74 -9.07 -5.22
N CYS A 268 18.41 -7.98 -5.59
CA CYS A 268 17.96 -7.07 -6.63
C CYS A 268 18.29 -7.53 -8.06
N PHE A 269 19.13 -8.55 -8.23
CA PHE A 269 19.75 -8.90 -9.51
C PHE A 269 19.31 -10.26 -10.05
N HIS A 270 19.60 -10.54 -11.32
CA HIS A 270 19.32 -11.81 -11.97
C HIS A 270 20.58 -12.69 -11.99
N LEU A 271 20.68 -13.64 -11.05
CA LEU A 271 21.91 -14.36 -10.73
C LEU A 271 21.88 -15.83 -11.16
N ALA A 272 20.84 -16.27 -11.89
CA ALA A 272 20.71 -17.65 -12.37
C ALA A 272 21.95 -18.15 -13.12
N GLN A 273 22.53 -17.31 -13.98
CA GLN A 273 23.70 -17.65 -14.80
C GLN A 273 24.93 -18.09 -14.00
N VAL A 274 25.07 -17.61 -12.76
CA VAL A 274 26.21 -17.98 -11.90
C VAL A 274 26.17 -19.47 -11.54
N PHE A 275 24.96 -20.03 -11.44
CA PHE A 275 24.71 -21.41 -11.03
C PHE A 275 24.63 -22.41 -12.18
N ASP A 276 24.75 -21.97 -13.44
CA ASP A 276 24.85 -22.87 -14.59
C ASP A 276 26.13 -23.70 -14.55
N THR A 277 27.20 -23.16 -13.95
CA THR A 277 28.47 -23.85 -13.74
C THR A 277 28.77 -23.94 -12.24
N PRO A 278 28.63 -25.11 -11.60
CA PRO A 278 28.94 -25.25 -10.18
C PRO A 278 30.43 -25.00 -9.92
N GLY A 279 30.74 -24.56 -8.71
CA GLY A 279 32.11 -24.29 -8.27
C GLY A 279 32.21 -24.29 -6.75
N GLU A 280 33.43 -24.10 -6.27
CA GLU A 280 33.72 -23.91 -4.85
C GLU A 280 33.07 -22.63 -4.32
N GLU A 281 32.70 -22.62 -3.03
CA GLU A 281 31.94 -21.52 -2.42
C GLU A 281 32.58 -20.15 -2.67
N LYS A 282 33.89 -20.02 -2.42
CA LYS A 282 34.63 -18.75 -2.59
C LYS A 282 34.54 -18.21 -4.02
N ASP A 283 34.67 -19.09 -5.00
CA ASP A 283 34.62 -18.73 -6.43
C ASP A 283 33.19 -18.36 -6.84
N MET A 284 32.20 -19.09 -6.37
CA MET A 284 30.78 -18.77 -6.59
C MET A 284 30.41 -17.40 -6.01
N LEU A 285 30.85 -17.08 -4.79
CA LEU A 285 30.62 -15.77 -4.17
C LEU A 285 31.24 -14.64 -5.00
N GLN A 286 32.47 -14.82 -5.49
CA GLN A 286 33.12 -13.84 -6.36
C GLN A 286 32.34 -13.65 -7.67
N ARG A 287 31.87 -14.73 -8.30
CA ARG A 287 31.04 -14.68 -9.50
C ARG A 287 29.70 -13.98 -9.26
N LEU A 288 29.08 -14.12 -8.09
CA LEU A 288 27.87 -13.39 -7.71
C LEU A 288 28.11 -11.87 -7.64
N ALA A 289 29.16 -11.44 -6.94
CA ALA A 289 29.51 -10.02 -6.84
C ALA A 289 29.78 -9.41 -8.23
N ILE A 290 30.57 -10.11 -9.06
CA ILE A 290 30.88 -9.65 -10.42
C ILE A 290 29.59 -9.54 -11.24
N ALA A 291 28.75 -10.57 -11.26
CA ALA A 291 27.51 -10.57 -12.04
C ALA A 291 26.57 -9.42 -11.63
N ALA A 292 26.43 -9.16 -10.33
CA ALA A 292 25.58 -8.08 -9.83
C ALA A 292 26.15 -6.69 -10.17
N LYS A 293 27.46 -6.47 -9.96
CA LYS A 293 28.14 -5.20 -10.31
C LYS A 293 28.07 -4.92 -11.81
N THR A 294 28.29 -5.92 -12.66
CA THR A 294 28.19 -5.80 -14.12
C THR A 294 26.77 -5.45 -14.57
N GLN A 295 25.75 -6.11 -14.02
CA GLN A 295 24.36 -5.76 -14.31
C GLN A 295 24.05 -4.32 -13.90
N PHE A 296 24.39 -3.94 -12.67
CA PHE A 296 24.16 -2.59 -12.18
C PHE A 296 24.86 -1.51 -13.01
N GLN A 297 26.11 -1.75 -13.40
CA GLN A 297 26.86 -0.85 -14.27
C GLN A 297 26.15 -0.66 -15.61
N GLY A 298 25.79 -1.75 -16.29
CA GLY A 298 25.07 -1.67 -17.57
C GLY A 298 23.73 -0.92 -17.43
N TRP A 299 23.00 -1.15 -16.34
CA TRP A 299 21.75 -0.42 -16.09
C TRP A 299 21.96 1.08 -15.86
N CYS A 300 23.02 1.45 -15.14
CA CYS A 300 23.39 2.86 -14.93
C CYS A 300 23.79 3.54 -16.24
N GLU A 301 24.54 2.84 -17.10
CA GLU A 301 24.96 3.33 -18.42
C GLU A 301 23.73 3.60 -19.32
N THR A 302 22.82 2.63 -19.45
CA THR A 302 21.60 2.80 -20.25
C THR A 302 20.68 3.88 -19.69
N PHE A 303 20.52 3.96 -18.36
CA PHE A 303 19.77 5.05 -17.73
C PHE A 303 20.36 6.43 -18.10
N THR A 304 21.68 6.55 -18.05
CA THR A 304 22.41 7.78 -18.38
C THR A 304 22.17 8.18 -19.84
N GLU A 305 22.14 7.22 -20.76
CA GLU A 305 21.80 7.46 -22.17
C GLU A 305 20.36 7.98 -22.36
N HIS A 306 19.40 7.36 -21.68
CA HIS A 306 18.01 7.79 -21.70
C HIS A 306 17.81 9.22 -21.18
N ILE A 307 18.51 9.60 -20.10
CA ILE A 307 18.49 10.97 -19.59
C ILE A 307 19.10 11.94 -20.61
N ARG A 308 20.22 11.57 -21.27
CA ARG A 308 20.86 12.38 -22.31
C ARG A 308 19.93 12.67 -23.49
N MET A 309 19.08 11.71 -23.86
CA MET A 309 18.08 11.86 -24.91
C MET A 309 16.88 12.74 -24.51
N GLY A 310 16.76 13.13 -23.24
CA GLY A 310 15.59 13.86 -22.74
C GLY A 310 14.31 13.02 -22.71
N ALA A 311 14.44 11.69 -22.68
CA ALA A 311 13.31 10.76 -22.78
C ALA A 311 12.51 10.62 -21.47
N PHE A 312 12.90 11.27 -20.37
CA PHE A 312 12.35 11.00 -19.03
C PHE A 312 11.86 12.24 -18.28
N ARG A 313 10.70 12.08 -17.64
CA ARG A 313 10.22 12.93 -16.55
C ARG A 313 9.84 12.06 -15.36
N MET A 314 10.43 12.33 -14.21
CA MET A 314 10.21 11.60 -12.97
C MET A 314 9.58 12.53 -11.93
N PHE A 315 8.45 12.11 -11.36
CA PHE A 315 7.75 12.85 -10.33
C PHE A 315 7.79 12.08 -9.01
N PHE A 316 8.19 12.74 -7.93
CA PHE A 316 8.29 12.14 -6.61
C PHE A 316 7.21 12.68 -5.67
N HIS A 317 6.57 11.77 -4.94
CA HIS A 317 5.63 12.06 -3.86
C HIS A 317 6.03 11.27 -2.60
N CYS A 318 6.20 11.98 -1.47
CA CYS A 318 6.37 11.34 -0.18
C CYS A 318 5.03 11.34 0.57
N GLY A 319 4.47 10.16 0.78
CA GLY A 319 3.14 10.01 1.37
C GLY A 319 2.56 8.61 1.24
N GLU A 320 1.32 8.47 1.65
CA GLU A 320 0.59 7.20 1.64
C GLU A 320 -0.06 6.97 0.26
N ALA A 321 0.19 5.78 -0.30
CA ALA A 321 -0.13 5.44 -1.69
C ALA A 321 -1.64 5.47 -2.00
N VAL A 322 -2.50 4.98 -1.11
CA VAL A 322 -3.96 4.98 -1.34
C VAL A 322 -4.51 6.40 -1.38
N SER A 323 -4.05 7.25 -0.46
CA SER A 323 -4.43 8.65 -0.38
C SER A 323 -3.99 9.43 -1.63
N LEU A 324 -2.73 9.23 -2.07
CA LEU A 324 -2.23 9.75 -3.35
C LEU A 324 -3.13 9.33 -4.52
N CYS A 325 -3.43 8.03 -4.62
CA CYS A 325 -4.22 7.51 -5.72
C CYS A 325 -5.62 8.13 -5.78
N TYR A 326 -6.30 8.27 -4.64
CA TYR A 326 -7.61 8.92 -4.59
C TYR A 326 -7.56 10.40 -4.97
N GLU A 327 -6.51 11.13 -4.60
CA GLU A 327 -6.33 12.51 -5.02
C GLU A 327 -6.04 12.61 -6.54
N LEU A 328 -5.23 11.72 -7.10
CA LEU A 328 -5.02 11.65 -8.55
C LEU A 328 -6.33 11.36 -9.32
N GLN A 329 -7.25 10.56 -8.75
CA GLN A 329 -8.58 10.33 -9.34
C GLN A 329 -9.41 11.61 -9.40
N LEU A 330 -9.32 12.46 -8.39
CA LEU A 330 -10.02 13.75 -8.39
C LEU A 330 -9.44 14.70 -9.43
N GLN A 331 -8.13 14.63 -9.69
CA GLN A 331 -7.48 15.45 -10.70
C GLN A 331 -7.77 15.00 -12.14
N SER A 332 -7.90 13.70 -12.39
CA SER A 332 -8.23 13.16 -13.71
C SER A 332 -9.68 13.45 -14.14
N SER A 333 -10.56 13.71 -13.17
CA SER A 333 -11.98 13.95 -13.39
C SER A 333 -12.25 15.43 -13.70
N GLU A 334 -11.91 15.90 -14.91
CA GLU A 334 -12.27 17.27 -15.36
C GLU A 334 -13.80 17.51 -15.44
N ALA A 335 -14.61 16.46 -15.31
CA ALA A 335 -16.06 16.53 -15.37
C ALA A 335 -16.73 15.89 -14.13
N SER A 336 -17.57 16.69 -13.47
CA SER A 336 -18.54 16.32 -12.42
C SER A 336 -18.00 16.21 -10.98
N ARG A 337 -18.23 17.27 -10.20
CA ARG A 337 -18.23 17.28 -8.72
C ARG A 337 -19.15 16.21 -8.09
N ASN A 338 -20.01 15.58 -8.88
CA ASN A 338 -20.96 14.61 -8.37
C ASN A 338 -20.38 13.21 -8.20
N ASP A 339 -19.25 12.83 -8.81
CA ASP A 339 -18.60 11.50 -8.70
C ASP A 339 -17.49 11.43 -7.62
N ALA A 340 -17.47 12.39 -6.71
CA ALA A 340 -16.34 12.65 -5.82
C ALA A 340 -16.09 11.52 -4.80
N VAL A 341 -14.83 11.08 -4.76
CA VAL A 341 -14.28 10.23 -3.71
C VAL A 341 -14.48 10.93 -2.36
N PRO A 342 -14.97 10.25 -1.31
CA PRO A 342 -15.14 10.88 -0.01
C PRO A 342 -13.84 11.49 0.55
N ALA A 343 -13.91 12.75 1.03
CA ALA A 343 -12.78 13.52 1.56
C ALA A 343 -11.93 12.73 2.56
N TYR A 344 -12.57 11.96 3.45
CA TYR A 344 -11.90 11.19 4.51
C TYR A 344 -10.98 10.06 4.02
N LEU A 345 -11.00 9.73 2.72
CA LEU A 345 -10.11 8.75 2.10
C LEU A 345 -8.77 9.35 1.65
N HIS A 346 -8.69 10.67 1.48
CA HIS A 346 -7.52 11.36 0.90
C HIS A 346 -7.18 12.68 1.60
N THR A 347 -7.77 12.96 2.77
CA THR A 347 -7.55 14.22 3.50
C THR A 347 -6.08 14.45 3.85
N TYR A 348 -5.42 13.44 4.40
CA TYR A 348 -4.08 13.56 4.98
C TYR A 348 -3.04 12.84 4.12
N SER A 349 -1.82 13.41 4.07
CA SER A 349 -0.76 12.88 3.22
C SER A 349 -0.21 11.54 3.71
N ARG A 350 -0.28 11.25 5.02
CA ARG A 350 0.22 10.00 5.62
C ARG A 350 -0.45 9.68 6.97
N PRO A 351 -0.39 8.42 7.44
CA PRO A 351 -0.72 8.09 8.83
C PRO A 351 0.17 8.88 9.80
N TRP A 352 -0.35 9.21 10.99
CA TRP A 352 0.39 9.91 12.04
C TRP A 352 0.76 11.38 11.75
N SER A 353 0.19 12.03 10.72
CA SER A 353 0.46 13.44 10.36
C SER A 353 -0.82 14.23 10.08
N THR A 354 -0.84 15.51 10.45
CA THR A 354 -1.96 16.44 10.24
C THR A 354 -1.94 17.08 8.86
N VAL A 355 -0.88 16.85 8.09
CA VAL A 355 -0.68 17.58 6.85
C VAL A 355 -1.63 17.07 5.78
N CYS A 356 -2.41 17.99 5.24
CA CYS A 356 -3.27 17.72 4.11
C CYS A 356 -2.46 17.34 2.86
N LEU A 357 -3.05 16.46 2.06
CA LEU A 357 -2.47 16.09 0.79
C LEU A 357 -2.54 17.28 -0.19
N ASP A 358 -1.41 17.59 -0.82
CA ASP A 358 -1.29 18.66 -1.82
C ASP A 358 -0.49 18.11 -3.01
N LEU A 359 -1.08 18.20 -4.20
CA LEU A 359 -0.47 17.82 -5.48
C LEU A 359 -0.47 18.99 -6.47
N SER A 360 -0.69 20.23 -5.99
CA SER A 360 -0.84 21.43 -6.81
C SER A 360 0.39 21.71 -7.68
N LEU A 361 1.59 21.49 -7.16
CA LEU A 361 2.84 21.65 -7.91
C LEU A 361 2.92 20.61 -9.04
N GLY A 362 2.62 19.34 -8.77
CA GLY A 362 2.56 18.30 -9.80
C GLY A 362 1.57 18.66 -10.92
N LYS A 363 0.38 19.14 -10.54
CA LYS A 363 -0.64 19.61 -11.50
C LYS A 363 -0.14 20.80 -12.34
N SER A 364 0.53 21.77 -11.72
CA SER A 364 1.10 22.93 -12.43
C SER A 364 2.18 22.54 -13.44
N LEU A 365 2.85 21.41 -13.19
CA LEU A 365 3.89 20.83 -14.03
C LEU A 365 3.34 19.79 -15.02
N SER A 366 2.02 19.68 -15.16
CA SER A 366 1.35 18.72 -16.04
C SER A 366 1.80 17.28 -15.79
N ALA A 367 1.82 16.86 -14.51
CA ALA A 367 1.97 15.46 -14.15
C ALA A 367 0.73 14.66 -14.56
N SER A 368 0.93 13.43 -15.03
CA SER A 368 -0.15 12.56 -15.46
C SER A 368 -0.99 12.08 -14.27
N SER A 369 -2.31 12.08 -14.47
CA SER A 369 -3.29 11.52 -13.54
C SER A 369 -3.87 10.18 -14.02
N SER A 370 -3.34 9.64 -15.13
CA SER A 370 -3.70 8.33 -15.67
C SER A 370 -2.46 7.63 -16.23
N PHE A 371 -2.43 6.30 -16.09
CA PHE A 371 -1.21 5.52 -16.25
C PHE A 371 -1.43 4.30 -17.14
N ASP A 372 -0.42 3.98 -17.95
CA ASP A 372 -0.36 2.75 -18.72
C ASP A 372 0.09 1.58 -17.85
N VAL A 373 1.03 1.83 -16.94
CA VAL A 373 1.57 0.84 -16.03
C VAL A 373 1.39 1.33 -14.61
N ILE A 374 0.82 0.50 -13.75
CA ILE A 374 0.80 0.73 -12.30
C ILE A 374 1.49 -0.47 -11.64
N ASP A 375 2.57 -0.23 -10.91
CA ASP A 375 3.23 -1.23 -10.07
C ASP A 375 3.00 -0.89 -8.60
N THR A 376 2.50 -1.85 -7.83
CA THR A 376 2.23 -1.65 -6.40
C THR A 376 3.30 -2.22 -5.48
N SER A 377 4.38 -2.77 -6.03
CA SER A 377 5.35 -3.55 -5.26
C SER A 377 4.63 -4.55 -4.34
N ASN A 378 5.20 -4.86 -3.17
CA ASN A 378 4.62 -5.68 -2.12
C ASN A 378 3.76 -4.89 -1.10
N ILE A 379 3.28 -3.68 -1.44
CA ILE A 379 2.51 -2.85 -0.49
C ILE A 379 1.20 -3.53 -0.04
N SER A 380 0.68 -4.48 -0.84
CA SER A 380 -0.46 -5.32 -0.49
C SER A 380 -0.28 -6.07 0.83
N ASP A 381 0.94 -6.41 1.22
CA ASP A 381 1.26 -7.07 2.50
C ASP A 381 1.11 -6.13 3.71
N HIS A 382 1.12 -4.81 3.48
CA HIS A 382 1.06 -3.80 4.52
C HIS A 382 -0.34 -3.20 4.65
N ILE A 383 -1.03 -3.03 3.53
CA ILE A 383 -2.31 -2.32 3.48
C ILE A 383 -3.46 -3.16 2.92
N GLY A 384 -3.20 -4.38 2.45
CA GLY A 384 -4.20 -5.28 1.87
C GLY A 384 -4.62 -4.90 0.45
N ILE A 385 -4.70 -5.89 -0.44
CA ILE A 385 -5.03 -5.69 -1.86
C ILE A 385 -6.42 -5.06 -2.07
N LEU A 386 -7.37 -5.33 -1.18
CA LEU A 386 -8.75 -4.81 -1.30
C LEU A 386 -8.87 -3.32 -0.95
N ASN A 387 -7.90 -2.74 -0.25
CA ASN A 387 -7.79 -1.29 -0.11
C ASN A 387 -7.13 -0.63 -1.34
N LEU A 388 -6.26 -1.37 -2.04
CA LEU A 388 -5.53 -0.89 -3.22
C LEU A 388 -6.40 -0.84 -4.48
N ILE A 389 -7.08 -1.93 -4.82
CA ILE A 389 -7.86 -2.06 -6.07
C ILE A 389 -8.78 -0.86 -6.35
N PRO A 390 -9.66 -0.41 -5.41
CA PRO A 390 -10.54 0.73 -5.67
C PRO A 390 -9.80 2.08 -5.80
N ALA A 391 -8.57 2.18 -5.29
CA ALA A 391 -7.73 3.36 -5.42
C ALA A 391 -6.94 3.38 -6.75
N VAL A 392 -6.40 2.24 -7.19
CA VAL A 392 -5.51 2.18 -8.36
C VAL A 392 -6.25 1.96 -9.68
N ARG A 393 -7.33 1.17 -9.68
CA ARG A 393 -8.06 0.82 -10.92
C ARG A 393 -8.46 2.08 -11.70
N PRO A 394 -9.10 3.10 -11.10
CA PRO A 394 -9.57 4.25 -11.88
C PRO A 394 -8.47 5.08 -12.53
N LEU A 395 -7.22 4.93 -12.09
CA LEU A 395 -6.05 5.59 -12.68
C LEU A 395 -5.47 4.83 -13.88
N LEU A 396 -5.85 3.56 -14.07
CA LEU A 396 -5.38 2.75 -15.18
C LEU A 396 -6.09 3.17 -16.48
N ASN A 397 -5.32 3.54 -17.50
CA ASN A 397 -5.82 3.95 -18.80
C ASN A 397 -6.79 2.92 -19.40
N ASP A 398 -7.75 3.41 -20.20
CA ASP A 398 -8.67 2.56 -20.96
C ASP A 398 -8.02 2.07 -22.25
N SER A 399 -6.89 1.38 -22.11
CA SER A 399 -6.15 0.78 -23.22
C SER A 399 -5.96 -0.71 -22.98
N ALA A 400 -5.99 -1.45 -24.09
CA ALA A 400 -5.59 -2.85 -24.15
C ALA A 400 -4.16 -3.12 -23.64
N LEU A 401 -3.31 -2.10 -23.76
CA LEU A 401 -1.90 -2.17 -23.40
C LEU A 401 -1.66 -1.85 -21.91
N SER A 402 -2.66 -1.35 -21.20
CA SER A 402 -2.49 -0.96 -19.81
C SER A 402 -2.50 -2.16 -18.88
N VAL A 403 -1.61 -2.14 -17.88
CA VAL A 403 -1.41 -3.24 -16.92
C VAL A 403 -1.25 -2.71 -15.50
N LEU A 404 -1.91 -3.38 -14.56
CA LEU A 404 -1.66 -3.22 -13.13
C LEU A 404 -0.86 -4.44 -12.65
N TYR A 405 0.24 -4.20 -11.95
CA TYR A 405 1.01 -5.22 -11.26
C TYR A 405 0.77 -5.16 -9.76
N THR A 406 0.37 -6.29 -9.18
CA THR A 406 0.34 -6.46 -7.72
C THR A 406 1.33 -7.53 -7.31
N GLU A 407 2.01 -7.33 -6.19
CA GLU A 407 2.90 -8.32 -5.61
C GLU A 407 2.59 -8.51 -4.12
N THR A 408 2.78 -9.73 -3.64
CA THR A 408 2.72 -10.11 -2.23
C THR A 408 3.91 -11.00 -1.92
N LEU A 409 4.43 -10.91 -0.71
CA LEU A 409 5.44 -11.81 -0.15
C LEU A 409 4.88 -12.60 1.03
N LEU A 410 3.75 -12.19 1.61
CA LEU A 410 3.15 -12.90 2.73
C LEU A 410 2.16 -13.95 2.22
N ARG A 411 2.19 -15.11 2.86
CA ARG A 411 1.29 -16.22 2.51
C ARG A 411 -0.16 -15.87 2.85
N ALA A 412 -1.04 -15.83 1.85
CA ALA A 412 -2.46 -15.56 2.03
C ALA A 412 -3.29 -16.80 2.39
N ALA A 413 -2.92 -17.98 1.89
CA ALA A 413 -3.64 -19.24 2.10
C ALA A 413 -2.72 -20.38 2.53
N VAL A 414 -3.29 -21.36 3.23
CA VAL A 414 -2.59 -22.63 3.53
C VAL A 414 -2.40 -23.44 2.24
N GLU A 415 -3.45 -23.57 1.44
CA GLU A 415 -3.42 -24.27 0.16
C GLU A 415 -3.19 -23.29 -1.00
N THR A 416 -2.22 -23.58 -1.86
CA THR A 416 -1.85 -22.70 -2.98
C THR A 416 -2.99 -22.53 -3.98
N THR A 417 -3.86 -23.53 -4.14
CA THR A 417 -5.02 -23.47 -5.03
C THR A 417 -6.08 -22.48 -4.58
N ALA A 418 -6.15 -22.16 -3.29
CA ALA A 418 -7.09 -21.19 -2.72
C ALA A 418 -6.47 -19.79 -2.57
N TYR A 419 -5.23 -19.57 -3.01
CA TYR A 419 -4.45 -18.37 -2.70
C TYR A 419 -5.15 -17.08 -3.13
N LEU A 420 -5.64 -17.01 -4.37
CA LEU A 420 -6.31 -15.80 -4.88
C LEU A 420 -7.66 -15.56 -4.20
N ASP A 421 -8.47 -16.60 -4.00
CA ASP A 421 -9.78 -16.47 -3.35
C ASP A 421 -9.65 -15.97 -1.91
N GLU A 422 -8.66 -16.49 -1.16
CA GLU A 422 -8.36 -16.03 0.20
C GLU A 422 -7.78 -14.62 0.22
N LEU A 423 -6.90 -14.29 -0.73
CA LEU A 423 -6.32 -12.95 -0.85
C LEU A 423 -7.39 -11.89 -1.16
N LEU A 424 -8.34 -12.22 -2.06
CA LEU A 424 -9.38 -11.31 -2.53
C LEU A 424 -10.68 -11.38 -1.72
N ARG A 425 -10.82 -12.35 -0.80
CA ARG A 425 -12.03 -12.60 0.00
C ARG A 425 -13.27 -12.95 -0.81
N LEU A 426 -13.09 -13.32 -2.06
CA LEU A 426 -14.14 -13.67 -3.00
C LEU A 426 -13.50 -14.37 -4.21
N ASP A 427 -14.29 -15.09 -5.01
CA ASP A 427 -13.76 -15.72 -6.22
C ASP A 427 -13.26 -14.69 -7.23
N VAL A 428 -12.20 -15.06 -7.97
CA VAL A 428 -11.52 -14.17 -8.93
C VAL A 428 -12.49 -13.60 -9.99
N GLY A 429 -13.49 -14.37 -10.42
CA GLY A 429 -14.45 -13.93 -11.44
C GLY A 429 -15.36 -12.82 -10.94
N SER A 430 -15.91 -12.98 -9.73
CA SER A 430 -16.75 -11.97 -9.07
C SER A 430 -15.97 -10.67 -8.80
N VAL A 431 -14.71 -10.78 -8.35
CA VAL A 431 -13.85 -9.61 -8.15
C VAL A 431 -13.52 -8.95 -9.49
N GLY A 432 -13.25 -9.76 -10.52
CA GLY A 432 -12.98 -9.27 -11.87
C GLY A 432 -14.16 -8.49 -12.46
N LEU A 433 -15.39 -8.90 -12.15
CA LEU A 433 -16.61 -8.20 -12.54
C LEU A 433 -16.76 -6.86 -11.82
N ILE A 434 -16.50 -6.82 -10.51
CA ILE A 434 -16.61 -5.59 -9.70
C ILE A 434 -15.48 -4.60 -10.03
N ALA A 435 -14.26 -5.09 -10.22
CA ALA A 435 -13.08 -4.29 -10.49
C ALA A 435 -12.89 -3.95 -11.98
N GLY A 436 -13.49 -4.72 -12.90
CA GLY A 436 -13.30 -4.59 -14.36
C GLY A 436 -11.89 -4.91 -14.84
N ILE A 437 -11.09 -5.55 -13.99
CA ILE A 437 -9.75 -6.04 -14.27
C ILE A 437 -9.63 -7.43 -13.65
N ILE A 438 -8.89 -8.32 -14.30
CA ILE A 438 -8.72 -9.71 -13.86
C ILE A 438 -7.25 -10.10 -13.94
N PRO A 439 -6.74 -11.00 -13.06
CA PRO A 439 -5.41 -11.55 -13.23
C PRO A 439 -5.33 -12.29 -14.56
N THR A 440 -4.38 -11.91 -15.40
CA THR A 440 -4.19 -12.46 -16.75
C THR A 440 -4.00 -13.98 -16.69
N ALA A 441 -3.26 -14.45 -15.67
CA ALA A 441 -3.01 -15.87 -15.46
C ALA A 441 -4.27 -16.70 -15.18
N SER A 442 -5.29 -16.10 -14.52
CA SER A 442 -6.55 -16.76 -14.26
C SER A 442 -7.40 -16.96 -15.53
N VAL A 443 -7.22 -16.10 -16.53
CA VAL A 443 -7.92 -16.21 -17.83
C VAL A 443 -7.17 -17.14 -18.78
N LEU A 444 -5.84 -17.03 -18.84
CA LEU A 444 -5.03 -17.81 -19.77
C LEU A 444 -4.72 -19.23 -19.26
N GLY A 445 -4.87 -19.48 -17.95
CA GLY A 445 -4.47 -20.75 -17.33
C GLY A 445 -2.95 -20.98 -17.31
N ILE A 446 -2.16 -19.95 -17.59
CA ILE A 446 -0.69 -19.99 -17.65
C ILE A 446 -0.13 -18.87 -16.76
N PHE A 447 0.97 -19.18 -16.08
CA PHE A 447 1.71 -18.25 -15.23
C PHE A 447 3.20 -18.30 -15.59
N THR A 448 3.82 -17.14 -15.76
CA THR A 448 5.20 -17.02 -16.26
C THR A 448 6.24 -16.77 -15.16
N ASP A 449 5.81 -16.41 -13.96
CA ASP A 449 6.70 -16.17 -12.82
C ASP A 449 6.93 -17.48 -12.03
N ASP A 450 8.15 -17.71 -11.53
CA ASP A 450 8.42 -18.87 -10.67
C ASP A 450 7.79 -18.65 -9.28
N PHE A 451 6.91 -19.57 -8.89
CA PHE A 451 6.35 -19.67 -7.54
C PHE A 451 6.64 -21.02 -6.89
N GLY A 452 7.14 -22.00 -7.64
CA GLY A 452 7.27 -23.39 -7.20
C GLY A 452 8.37 -23.55 -6.17
N SER A 453 9.52 -22.90 -6.41
CA SER A 453 10.67 -22.91 -5.49
C SER A 453 10.33 -22.33 -4.12
N GLU A 454 9.56 -21.24 -4.08
CA GLU A 454 9.08 -20.59 -2.86
C GLU A 454 7.93 -21.35 -2.20
N SER A 455 7.01 -21.92 -2.97
CA SER A 455 5.97 -22.79 -2.43
C SER A 455 6.58 -23.98 -1.70
N PHE A 456 7.63 -24.58 -2.28
CA PHE A 456 8.40 -25.65 -1.65
C PHE A 456 9.18 -25.18 -0.42
N SER A 457 9.96 -24.09 -0.54
CA SER A 457 10.76 -23.54 0.58
C SER A 457 9.87 -23.10 1.75
N GLY A 458 8.74 -22.46 1.44
CA GLY A 458 7.74 -22.05 2.42
C GLY A 458 6.98 -23.23 3.04
N HIS A 459 7.08 -24.46 2.52
CA HIS A 459 6.56 -25.65 3.19
C HIS A 459 7.40 -25.96 4.45
N TYR A 460 8.72 -25.76 4.40
CA TYR A 460 9.60 -25.91 5.58
C TYR A 460 9.36 -24.84 6.64
N GLY A 461 8.83 -23.68 6.26
CA GLY A 461 8.39 -22.63 7.18
C GLY A 461 6.99 -22.85 7.76
N ARG A 462 6.30 -23.96 7.47
CA ARG A 462 5.01 -24.29 8.10
C ARG A 462 5.24 -24.80 9.53
N ASN A 463 4.25 -24.61 10.39
CA ASN A 463 4.23 -25.11 11.77
C ASN A 463 5.30 -24.52 12.70
N THR A 464 5.98 -23.46 12.28
CA THR A 464 6.95 -22.73 13.10
C THR A 464 6.29 -21.65 13.96
N GLY A 465 5.02 -21.35 13.72
CA GLY A 465 4.34 -20.18 14.29
C GLY A 465 4.84 -18.83 13.77
N SER A 466 5.75 -18.84 12.80
CA SER A 466 6.25 -17.64 12.12
C SER A 466 5.56 -17.44 10.77
N GLN A 467 5.39 -16.18 10.37
CA GLN A 467 4.83 -15.87 9.06
C GLN A 467 5.78 -16.32 7.96
N SER A 468 5.33 -17.25 7.12
CA SER A 468 6.11 -17.76 6.00
C SER A 468 6.00 -16.83 4.78
N GLN A 469 7.08 -16.70 4.03
CA GLN A 469 7.08 -15.99 2.77
C GLN A 469 6.60 -16.87 1.60
N LEU A 470 5.86 -16.27 0.68
CA LEU A 470 5.51 -16.80 -0.63
C LEU A 470 5.28 -15.61 -1.57
N ARG A 471 6.21 -15.37 -2.49
CA ARG A 471 6.10 -14.33 -3.50
C ARG A 471 5.05 -14.71 -4.54
N VAL A 472 4.09 -13.82 -4.77
CA VAL A 472 3.13 -13.93 -5.87
C VAL A 472 3.02 -12.56 -6.54
N ARG A 473 3.45 -12.47 -7.80
CA ARG A 473 3.32 -11.29 -8.64
C ARG A 473 2.28 -11.55 -9.72
N LEU A 474 1.31 -10.66 -9.87
CA LEU A 474 0.18 -10.83 -10.79
C LEU A 474 0.09 -9.62 -11.73
N SER A 475 -0.11 -9.89 -13.03
CA SER A 475 -0.50 -8.89 -14.01
C SER A 475 -2.02 -8.87 -14.14
N TRP A 476 -2.62 -7.71 -13.93
CA TRP A 476 -4.05 -7.46 -14.01
C TRP A 476 -4.34 -6.62 -15.25
N LYS A 477 -5.28 -7.09 -16.07
CA LYS A 477 -5.68 -6.41 -17.30
C LYS A 477 -7.19 -6.36 -17.41
N ARG A 478 -7.67 -5.42 -18.22
CA ARG A 478 -9.08 -5.42 -18.65
C ARG A 478 -9.30 -6.64 -19.54
N PRO A 479 -10.31 -7.49 -19.28
CA PRO A 479 -10.57 -8.69 -20.09
C PRO A 479 -10.70 -8.37 -21.60
N SER A 480 -11.42 -7.31 -21.94
CA SER A 480 -11.61 -6.88 -23.34
C SER A 480 -10.35 -6.37 -24.03
N GLY A 481 -9.34 -5.96 -23.25
CA GLY A 481 -8.10 -5.39 -23.78
C GLY A 481 -7.11 -6.44 -24.29
N GLY A 482 -7.15 -7.67 -23.76
CA GLY A 482 -6.27 -8.75 -24.21
C GLY A 482 -6.70 -9.42 -25.51
N ASP A 483 -7.82 -8.98 -26.11
CA ASP A 483 -8.46 -9.64 -27.23
C ASP A 483 -8.48 -8.72 -28.46
N LEU A 484 -7.65 -9.05 -29.45
CA LEU A 484 -7.53 -8.29 -30.70
C LEU A 484 -8.86 -8.21 -31.48
N LEU A 485 -9.76 -9.18 -31.29
CA LEU A 485 -11.09 -9.17 -31.91
C LEU A 485 -12.05 -8.19 -31.24
N LYS A 486 -11.73 -7.70 -30.02
CA LYS A 486 -12.54 -6.78 -29.22
C LYS A 486 -11.88 -5.45 -28.88
N ALA A 487 -10.60 -5.25 -29.21
CA ALA A 487 -9.85 -4.03 -28.94
C ALA A 487 -10.50 -2.72 -29.47
N LEU A 488 -11.49 -2.84 -30.37
CA LEU A 488 -12.24 -1.75 -30.97
C LEU A 488 -13.63 -1.49 -30.35
N SER A 489 -14.05 -2.25 -29.32
CA SER A 489 -15.39 -2.14 -28.73
C SER A 489 -15.36 -1.40 -27.39
N THR A 490 -16.17 -0.34 -27.27
CA THR A 490 -16.40 0.35 -26.00
C THR A 490 -16.91 -0.63 -24.95
N THR A 491 -16.30 -0.64 -23.77
CA THR A 491 -16.73 -1.43 -22.61
C THR A 491 -18.22 -1.19 -22.34
N ARG A 492 -19.00 -2.27 -22.42
CA ARG A 492 -20.44 -2.27 -22.15
C ARG A 492 -20.63 -2.40 -20.63
N MET A 493 -21.52 -1.59 -20.07
CA MET A 493 -21.85 -1.67 -18.64
C MET A 493 -22.55 -3.00 -18.37
N ILE A 494 -22.14 -3.71 -17.32
CA ILE A 494 -22.74 -4.99 -16.93
C ILE A 494 -23.96 -4.70 -16.07
N SER A 495 -25.10 -5.34 -16.32
CA SER A 495 -26.27 -5.24 -15.44
C SER A 495 -26.37 -6.43 -14.49
N ALA A 496 -26.73 -6.19 -13.24
CA ALA A 496 -26.97 -7.22 -12.22
C ALA A 496 -28.32 -7.01 -11.53
N ASP A 497 -29.00 -8.09 -11.15
CA ASP A 497 -30.14 -8.00 -10.23
C ASP A 497 -29.68 -7.46 -8.86
N ALA A 498 -30.54 -6.66 -8.22
CA ALA A 498 -30.19 -5.96 -6.98
C ALA A 498 -30.02 -6.91 -5.79
N ASP A 499 -30.81 -7.99 -5.68
CA ASP A 499 -30.68 -8.98 -4.60
C ASP A 499 -29.48 -9.89 -4.81
N ASP A 500 -29.21 -10.26 -6.06
CA ASP A 500 -28.03 -11.01 -6.47
C ASP A 500 -26.74 -10.25 -6.09
N LEU A 501 -26.66 -8.96 -6.45
CA LEU A 501 -25.51 -8.13 -6.10
C LEU A 501 -25.40 -7.88 -4.60
N ALA A 502 -26.52 -7.62 -3.91
CA ALA A 502 -26.54 -7.49 -2.46
C ALA A 502 -26.03 -8.75 -1.75
N SER A 503 -26.42 -9.93 -2.24
CA SER A 503 -25.97 -11.22 -1.70
C SER A 503 -24.48 -11.48 -1.96
N LEU A 504 -23.95 -11.05 -3.11
CA LEU A 504 -22.52 -11.09 -3.40
C LEU A 504 -21.71 -10.17 -2.47
N LEU A 505 -22.16 -8.92 -2.30
CA LEU A 505 -21.52 -7.95 -1.41
C LEU A 505 -21.58 -8.41 0.05
N PHE A 506 -22.68 -9.03 0.47
CA PHE A 506 -22.83 -9.62 1.80
C PHE A 506 -21.89 -10.82 2.02
N ARG A 507 -21.71 -11.68 1.03
CA ARG A 507 -20.70 -12.75 1.06
C ARG A 507 -19.30 -12.17 1.25
N TRP A 508 -18.98 -11.12 0.51
CA TRP A 508 -17.68 -10.46 0.61
C TRP A 508 -17.45 -9.85 2.00
N TYR A 509 -18.49 -9.21 2.55
CA TYR A 509 -18.54 -8.71 3.92
C TYR A 509 -18.20 -9.81 4.94
N LEU A 510 -18.91 -10.94 4.91
CA LEU A 510 -18.65 -12.06 5.82
C LEU A 510 -17.21 -12.59 5.71
N ASN A 511 -16.69 -12.74 4.49
CA ASN A 511 -15.33 -13.24 4.25
C ASN A 511 -14.24 -12.27 4.75
N MET A 512 -14.50 -10.96 4.78
CA MET A 512 -13.56 -9.98 5.32
C MET A 512 -13.46 -10.03 6.85
N PHE A 513 -14.58 -10.24 7.55
CA PHE A 513 -14.66 -9.97 9.00
C PHE A 513 -14.85 -11.21 9.88
N SER A 514 -15.38 -12.33 9.35
CA SER A 514 -15.69 -13.54 10.13
C SER A 514 -14.50 -14.10 10.91
N ALA A 515 -13.30 -14.14 10.33
CA ALA A 515 -12.12 -14.66 11.01
C ALA A 515 -11.77 -13.94 12.35
N PHE A 516 -12.32 -12.75 12.59
CA PHE A 516 -12.04 -11.95 13.79
C PHE A 516 -13.26 -11.65 14.63
N GLU A 517 -14.42 -11.50 14.00
CA GLU A 517 -15.66 -11.07 14.65
C GLU A 517 -16.63 -12.24 14.90
N ASP A 518 -16.46 -13.39 14.23
CA ASP A 518 -17.25 -14.60 14.50
C ASP A 518 -16.63 -15.38 15.66
N VAL A 519 -17.31 -15.34 16.80
CA VAL A 519 -16.88 -16.01 18.04
C VAL A 519 -16.73 -17.52 17.84
N SER A 520 -17.53 -18.15 16.97
CA SER A 520 -17.45 -19.59 16.69
C SER A 520 -16.16 -20.00 15.98
N LEU A 521 -15.55 -19.07 15.23
CA LEU A 521 -14.31 -19.29 14.49
C LEU A 521 -13.05 -18.88 15.26
N GLN A 522 -13.18 -18.10 16.33
CA GLN A 522 -12.02 -17.52 17.03
C GLN A 522 -11.03 -18.57 17.53
N LEU A 523 -11.51 -19.70 18.06
CA LEU A 523 -10.62 -20.77 18.55
C LEU A 523 -9.83 -21.43 17.40
N SER A 524 -10.51 -21.78 16.30
CA SER A 524 -9.86 -22.43 15.16
C SER A 524 -8.88 -21.48 14.46
N VAL A 525 -9.24 -20.20 14.32
CA VAL A 525 -8.36 -19.14 13.82
C VAL A 525 -7.15 -18.95 14.73
N HIS A 526 -7.35 -18.95 16.06
CA HIS A 526 -6.26 -18.82 17.03
C HIS A 526 -5.26 -19.98 16.91
N LEU A 527 -5.74 -21.22 16.90
CA LEU A 527 -4.91 -22.41 16.75
C LEU A 527 -4.17 -22.41 15.41
N ARG A 528 -4.86 -22.08 14.31
CA ARG A 528 -4.25 -21.98 12.98
C ARG A 528 -3.18 -20.90 12.94
N ARG A 529 -3.42 -19.71 13.49
CA ARG A 529 -2.44 -18.62 13.54
C ARG A 529 -1.22 -18.97 14.38
N ALA A 530 -1.40 -19.72 15.48
CA ALA A 530 -0.27 -20.14 16.31
C ALA A 530 0.71 -21.07 15.58
N ILE A 531 0.24 -21.75 14.53
CA ILE A 531 1.00 -22.75 13.78
C ILE A 531 1.44 -22.20 12.41
N THR A 532 0.50 -21.59 11.68
CA THR A 532 0.67 -21.03 10.33
C THR A 532 -0.04 -19.67 10.25
N PRO A 533 0.62 -18.57 10.67
CA PRO A 533 0.13 -17.21 10.43
C PRO A 533 -0.04 -16.93 8.94
N LEU A 534 -1.15 -16.29 8.58
CA LEU A 534 -1.45 -15.86 7.20
C LEU A 534 -1.51 -14.33 7.11
N SER A 535 -1.32 -13.77 5.91
CA SER A 535 -1.37 -12.32 5.68
C SER A 535 -2.68 -11.69 6.16
N GLN A 536 -3.80 -12.39 6.00
CA GLN A 536 -5.11 -11.94 6.50
C GLN A 536 -5.14 -11.64 8.00
N ASP A 537 -4.31 -12.32 8.81
CA ASP A 537 -4.29 -12.15 10.27
C ASP A 537 -3.79 -10.78 10.71
N LEU A 538 -3.22 -9.99 9.78
CA LEU A 538 -2.77 -8.62 9.99
C LEU A 538 -3.93 -7.60 10.02
N ARG A 539 -5.16 -8.01 9.64
CA ARG A 539 -6.39 -7.20 9.70
C ARG A 539 -6.33 -5.89 8.90
N HIS A 540 -6.01 -5.98 7.62
CA HIS A 540 -5.92 -4.80 6.75
C HIS A 540 -7.27 -4.13 6.47
N TYR A 541 -8.38 -4.85 6.61
CA TYR A 541 -9.69 -4.41 6.10
C TYR A 541 -10.58 -3.82 7.19
N THR A 542 -11.24 -2.72 6.86
CA THR A 542 -12.27 -2.07 7.69
C THR A 542 -13.58 -2.05 6.92
N ARG A 543 -14.69 -1.70 7.58
CA ARG A 543 -15.99 -1.52 6.89
C ARG A 543 -15.90 -0.45 5.78
N THR A 544 -14.98 0.51 5.91
CA THR A 544 -14.66 1.50 4.85
C THR A 544 -14.05 0.85 3.60
N THR A 545 -13.31 -0.26 3.73
CA THR A 545 -12.83 -1.07 2.60
C THR A 545 -13.98 -1.56 1.74
N LEU A 546 -15.02 -2.11 2.36
CA LEU A 546 -16.23 -2.55 1.64
C LEU A 546 -16.92 -1.38 0.94
N VAL A 547 -17.05 -0.23 1.61
CA VAL A 547 -17.63 0.98 1.00
C VAL A 547 -16.84 1.43 -0.23
N ALA A 548 -15.51 1.41 -0.18
CA ALA A 548 -14.66 1.73 -1.34
C ALA A 548 -14.86 0.76 -2.51
N LEU A 549 -15.03 -0.53 -2.22
CA LEU A 549 -15.32 -1.56 -3.24
C LEU A 549 -16.73 -1.43 -3.82
N ILE A 550 -17.72 -1.07 -3.00
CA ILE A 550 -19.08 -0.73 -3.47
C ILE A 550 -19.02 0.50 -4.38
N GLY A 551 -18.24 1.52 -4.01
CA GLY A 551 -17.99 2.69 -4.86
C GLY A 551 -17.35 2.33 -6.20
N LEU A 552 -16.43 1.35 -6.22
CA LEU A 552 -15.88 0.82 -7.46
C LEU A 552 -16.93 0.06 -8.28
N ALA A 553 -17.72 -0.80 -7.65
CA ALA A 553 -18.82 -1.54 -8.28
C ALA A 553 -19.86 -0.59 -8.90
N TYR A 554 -20.19 0.52 -8.21
CA TYR A 554 -21.12 1.55 -8.67
C TYR A 554 -20.76 2.15 -10.03
N LYS A 555 -19.45 2.26 -10.30
CA LYS A 555 -18.91 2.78 -11.57
C LYS A 555 -18.96 1.76 -12.71
N GLN A 556 -19.14 0.47 -12.41
CA GLN A 556 -18.96 -0.62 -13.38
C GLN A 556 -20.23 -1.44 -13.62
N ILE A 557 -21.12 -1.48 -12.63
CA ILE A 557 -22.33 -2.32 -12.63
C ILE A 557 -23.58 -1.43 -12.63
N GLN A 558 -24.50 -1.75 -13.53
CA GLN A 558 -25.84 -1.22 -13.56
C GLN A 558 -26.76 -2.11 -12.71
N THR A 559 -27.35 -1.55 -11.67
CA THR A 559 -28.40 -2.21 -10.88
C THR A 559 -29.30 -1.14 -10.25
N ASP A 560 -30.38 -1.58 -9.60
CA ASP A 560 -31.16 -0.74 -8.70
C ASP A 560 -30.38 -0.56 -7.39
N TRP A 561 -29.47 0.41 -7.38
CA TRP A 561 -28.55 0.66 -6.26
C TRP A 561 -29.26 0.95 -4.94
N PRO A 562 -30.30 1.81 -4.86
CA PRO A 562 -31.06 1.99 -3.64
C PRO A 562 -31.58 0.66 -3.07
N LYS A 563 -32.22 -0.15 -3.89
CA LYS A 563 -32.72 -1.47 -3.49
C LYS A 563 -31.58 -2.42 -3.09
N CYS A 564 -30.48 -2.44 -3.84
CA CYS A 564 -29.31 -3.27 -3.53
C CYS A 564 -28.69 -2.93 -2.17
N ILE A 565 -28.57 -1.65 -1.84
CA ILE A 565 -28.01 -1.19 -0.56
C ILE A 565 -28.95 -1.51 0.60
N GLU A 566 -30.26 -1.28 0.43
CA GLU A 566 -31.28 -1.67 1.41
C GLU A 566 -31.22 -3.17 1.72
N LEU A 567 -31.20 -4.01 0.68
CA LEU A 567 -31.09 -5.48 0.84
C LEU A 567 -29.77 -5.91 1.49
N LEU A 568 -28.66 -5.26 1.14
CA LEU A 568 -27.36 -5.56 1.75
C LEU A 568 -27.38 -5.25 3.25
N LEU A 569 -27.92 -4.09 3.62
CA LEU A 569 -27.94 -3.65 5.00
C LEU A 569 -28.94 -4.47 5.84
N ASP A 570 -30.08 -4.88 5.29
CA ASP A 570 -30.98 -5.86 5.93
C ASP A 570 -30.27 -7.18 6.23
N LYS A 571 -29.52 -7.73 5.25
CA LYS A 571 -28.70 -8.94 5.45
C LYS A 571 -27.64 -8.73 6.55
N ILE A 572 -27.02 -7.55 6.62
CA ILE A 572 -26.03 -7.21 7.67
C ILE A 572 -26.68 -7.07 9.05
N GLN A 573 -27.86 -6.46 9.16
CA GLN A 573 -28.56 -6.24 10.43
C GLN A 573 -29.20 -7.52 10.98
N THR A 574 -29.65 -8.40 10.09
CA THR A 574 -30.21 -9.71 10.44
C THR A 574 -29.14 -10.75 10.74
N ASP A 575 -27.88 -10.51 10.33
CA ASP A 575 -26.76 -11.37 10.68
C ASP A 575 -26.62 -11.52 12.21
N ARG A 576 -26.23 -12.73 12.61
CA ARG A 576 -25.97 -13.11 14.00
C ARG A 576 -24.59 -13.72 14.15
N ALA A 577 -23.86 -13.94 13.05
CA ALA A 577 -22.52 -14.48 13.08
C ALA A 577 -21.48 -13.44 13.51
N LEU A 578 -21.59 -12.21 12.98
CA LEU A 578 -20.67 -11.12 13.29
C LEU A 578 -21.23 -10.19 14.37
N ILE A 579 -20.31 -9.63 15.17
CA ILE A 579 -20.63 -8.62 16.19
C ILE A 579 -20.87 -7.28 15.48
N ILE A 580 -22.13 -6.92 15.23
CA ILE A 580 -22.51 -5.67 14.54
C ILE A 580 -23.58 -4.92 15.32
N SER A 581 -23.49 -3.59 15.32
CA SER A 581 -24.59 -2.68 15.70
C SER A 581 -25.21 -2.00 14.48
N ALA A 582 -26.54 -1.82 14.52
CA ALA A 582 -27.39 -1.39 13.41
C ALA A 582 -27.15 0.05 12.94
N LEU A 583 -27.22 0.30 11.62
CA LEU A 583 -26.93 1.62 11.02
C LEU A 583 -27.78 1.93 9.78
N GLU A 584 -29.04 2.34 9.96
CA GLU A 584 -29.81 2.97 8.86
C GLU A 584 -30.86 4.01 9.29
N MET A 585 -31.24 4.06 10.57
CA MET A 585 -32.24 5.01 11.01
C MET A 585 -31.62 6.39 11.35
N PRO A 586 -32.37 7.50 11.19
CA PRO A 586 -32.00 8.79 11.77
C PRO A 586 -31.56 8.60 13.23
N PRO A 587 -30.56 9.33 13.76
CA PRO A 587 -29.98 9.05 15.08
C PRO A 587 -31.00 8.85 16.18
N LYS A 588 -32.09 9.64 16.15
CA LYS A 588 -33.19 9.54 17.11
C LYS A 588 -34.02 8.26 16.96
N ALA A 589 -34.33 7.85 15.74
CA ALA A 589 -35.06 6.62 15.46
C ALA A 589 -34.18 5.37 15.72
N ALA A 590 -32.89 5.43 15.39
CA ALA A 590 -31.91 4.40 15.73
C ALA A 590 -31.78 4.25 17.25
N ALA A 591 -31.62 5.37 17.97
CA ALA A 591 -31.56 5.37 19.43
C ALA A 591 -32.87 4.87 20.07
N ALA A 592 -34.03 5.29 19.56
CA ALA A 592 -35.34 4.84 20.06
C ALA A 592 -35.55 3.33 19.83
N SER A 593 -35.21 2.82 18.65
CA SER A 593 -35.32 1.39 18.33
C SER A 593 -34.35 0.55 19.17
N PHE A 594 -33.12 1.03 19.35
CA PHE A 594 -32.13 0.36 20.20
C PHE A 594 -32.57 0.37 21.68
N SER A 595 -33.02 1.52 22.18
CA SER A 595 -33.56 1.70 23.54
C SER A 595 -34.75 0.76 23.82
N ALA A 596 -35.67 0.64 22.86
CA ALA A 596 -36.82 -0.27 22.94
C ALA A 596 -36.38 -1.75 22.99
N THR A 597 -35.33 -2.11 22.25
CA THR A 597 -34.80 -3.48 22.21
C THR A 597 -33.98 -3.80 23.48
N ALA A 598 -33.23 -2.83 23.99
CA ALA A 598 -32.37 -2.97 25.17
C ALA A 598 -33.09 -2.72 26.51
N ASN A 599 -34.41 -2.46 26.52
CA ASN A 599 -35.19 -2.08 27.71
C ASN A 599 -34.58 -0.89 28.50
N CYS A 600 -33.97 0.07 27.79
CA CYS A 600 -33.25 1.19 28.40
C CYS A 600 -34.01 2.50 28.18
N TYR A 601 -35.00 2.81 29.02
CA TYR A 601 -35.94 3.93 28.85
C TYR A 601 -35.42 5.28 29.38
N ASN A 602 -34.26 5.75 28.93
CA ASN A 602 -33.84 7.11 29.25
C ASN A 602 -33.48 7.89 27.98
N MET A 603 -34.40 8.78 27.58
CA MET A 603 -34.35 9.58 26.34
C MET A 603 -33.86 11.01 26.59
N ASP A 604 -33.45 11.34 27.82
CA ASP A 604 -32.88 12.63 28.25
C ASP A 604 -31.73 13.15 27.35
N PRO A 605 -30.90 12.29 26.70
CA PRO A 605 -29.88 12.73 25.75
C PRO A 605 -30.44 13.32 24.43
N LEU A 606 -31.67 12.97 24.01
CA LEU A 606 -32.27 13.47 22.75
C LEU A 606 -32.58 14.97 22.79
N SER A 607 -32.75 15.53 23.99
CA SER A 607 -32.89 16.97 24.23
C SER A 607 -31.58 17.74 24.07
N ARG A 608 -30.41 17.08 24.16
CA ARG A 608 -29.09 17.74 24.17
C ARG A 608 -28.62 18.16 22.77
N TRP A 609 -29.08 17.45 21.72
CA TRP A 609 -28.65 17.64 20.33
C TRP A 609 -29.83 17.50 19.37
N PRO A 610 -30.69 18.52 19.24
CA PRO A 610 -31.91 18.43 18.44
C PRO A 610 -31.65 18.15 16.94
N ASP A 611 -30.52 18.63 16.40
CA ASP A 611 -30.20 18.62 14.96
C ASP A 611 -28.91 17.82 14.62
N MET A 612 -28.61 16.76 15.38
CA MET A 612 -27.40 15.96 15.15
C MET A 612 -27.47 15.17 13.83
N PRO A 613 -26.46 15.26 12.94
CA PRO A 613 -26.43 14.48 11.71
C PRO A 613 -26.20 12.98 11.99
N SER A 614 -26.52 12.10 11.04
CA SER A 614 -26.37 10.64 11.20
C SER A 614 -24.94 10.18 11.48
N VAL A 615 -23.97 10.92 10.95
CA VAL A 615 -22.54 10.70 11.13
C VAL A 615 -21.91 12.01 11.56
N VAL A 616 -21.06 11.96 12.57
CA VAL A 616 -20.30 13.11 13.09
C VAL A 616 -18.81 12.79 13.12
N ALA A 617 -17.98 13.83 12.98
CA ALA A 617 -16.56 13.72 13.30
C ALA A 617 -16.38 13.80 14.82
N VAL A 618 -15.47 12.99 15.36
CA VAL A 618 -15.08 13.07 16.78
C VAL A 618 -13.58 13.20 16.90
N ALA A 619 -13.13 13.86 17.96
CA ALA A 619 -11.75 13.92 18.38
C ALA A 619 -11.61 13.50 19.85
N LEU A 620 -10.79 12.49 20.09
CA LEU A 620 -10.35 12.06 21.41
C LEU A 620 -8.91 12.55 21.63
N VAL A 621 -8.72 13.40 22.64
CA VAL A 621 -7.42 13.88 23.10
C VAL A 621 -6.92 12.94 24.18
N VAL A 622 -5.92 12.12 23.83
CA VAL A 622 -5.33 11.11 24.71
C VAL A 622 -4.09 11.70 25.39
N PRO A 623 -4.08 11.80 26.74
CA PRO A 623 -2.94 12.32 27.48
C PRO A 623 -1.68 11.50 27.22
N ARG A 624 -0.54 12.19 27.14
CA ARG A 624 0.77 11.58 26.87
C ARG A 624 1.10 10.43 27.81
N GLN A 625 0.73 10.55 29.08
CA GLN A 625 0.99 9.53 30.11
C GLN A 625 0.34 8.17 29.80
N ALA A 626 -0.84 8.16 29.18
CA ALA A 626 -1.55 6.93 28.84
C ALA A 626 -0.79 6.09 27.80
N LEU A 627 0.02 6.73 26.96
CA LEU A 627 0.79 6.10 25.90
C LEU A 627 2.08 5.44 26.40
N HIS A 628 2.45 5.67 27.67
CA HIS A 628 3.65 5.09 28.26
C HIS A 628 3.65 3.55 28.19
N VAL A 629 2.46 2.93 28.17
CA VAL A 629 2.29 1.49 27.99
C VAL A 629 2.99 0.95 26.75
N PHE A 630 3.09 1.74 25.68
CA PHE A 630 3.80 1.35 24.45
C PHE A 630 5.31 1.57 24.57
N THR A 631 5.73 2.69 25.15
CA THR A 631 7.16 3.07 25.21
C THR A 631 7.93 2.31 26.29
N SER A 632 7.25 1.84 27.35
CA SER A 632 7.87 1.04 28.41
C SER A 632 7.89 -0.45 28.11
N ALA A 633 7.19 -0.88 27.07
CA ALA A 633 7.09 -2.28 26.72
C ALA A 633 8.35 -2.78 25.99
N ASP A 634 8.60 -4.09 26.11
CA ASP A 634 9.63 -4.76 25.33
C ASP A 634 9.22 -4.81 23.84
N LEU A 635 9.89 -3.99 23.02
CA LEU A 635 9.65 -3.89 21.57
C LEU A 635 9.82 -5.23 20.84
N ASN A 636 10.59 -6.17 21.41
CA ASN A 636 10.71 -7.51 20.85
C ASN A 636 9.47 -8.38 21.04
N ARG A 637 8.63 -8.06 22.04
CA ARG A 637 7.42 -8.82 22.39
C ARG A 637 6.14 -8.21 21.83
N ILE A 638 6.01 -6.89 21.79
CA ILE A 638 4.73 -6.23 21.49
C ILE A 638 4.41 -6.08 20.00
N GLY A 639 5.40 -6.23 19.11
CA GLY A 639 5.21 -6.04 17.67
C GLY A 639 4.70 -4.64 17.32
N THR A 640 3.68 -4.57 16.45
CA THR A 640 3.05 -3.32 15.97
C THR A 640 1.55 -3.32 16.27
N PRO A 641 1.12 -3.00 17.51
CA PRO A 641 -0.29 -3.12 17.89
C PRO A 641 -1.17 -2.15 17.08
N GLY A 642 -2.26 -2.68 16.53
CA GLY A 642 -3.30 -1.90 15.87
C GLY A 642 -4.19 -1.19 16.90
N LEU A 643 -4.73 -0.03 16.52
CA LEU A 643 -5.59 0.80 17.36
C LEU A 643 -6.97 0.99 16.73
N HIS A 644 -7.98 1.12 17.58
CA HIS A 644 -9.33 1.58 17.21
C HIS A 644 -9.89 2.50 18.29
N LEU A 645 -10.92 3.26 17.91
CA LEU A 645 -11.72 4.04 18.84
C LEU A 645 -12.96 3.24 19.21
N ALA A 646 -13.26 3.12 20.50
CA ALA A 646 -14.49 2.49 20.97
C ALA A 646 -15.42 3.56 21.56
N VAL A 647 -16.71 3.47 21.25
CA VAL A 647 -17.77 4.20 21.96
C VAL A 647 -18.69 3.17 22.57
N TYR A 648 -18.84 3.22 23.88
CA TYR A 648 -19.49 2.15 24.62
C TYR A 648 -20.30 2.69 25.79
N ASN A 649 -21.25 1.88 26.21
CA ASN A 649 -21.95 1.97 27.47
C ASN A 649 -21.98 0.54 28.03
N GLU A 650 -21.39 0.34 29.21
CA GLU A 650 -21.18 -0.97 29.85
C GLU A 650 -22.43 -1.86 29.92
N LYS A 651 -23.64 -1.27 29.86
CA LYS A 651 -24.90 -2.00 29.93
C LYS A 651 -25.63 -2.13 28.60
N ILE A 652 -25.32 -1.29 27.61
CA ILE A 652 -26.18 -1.06 26.44
C ILE A 652 -25.50 -1.48 25.14
N PHE A 653 -24.28 -1.03 24.88
CA PHE A 653 -23.60 -1.26 23.59
C PHE A 653 -22.07 -1.10 23.71
N ASP A 654 -21.33 -1.68 22.76
CA ASP A 654 -19.89 -1.46 22.57
C ASP A 654 -19.59 -1.41 21.07
N ASN A 655 -19.33 -0.21 20.54
CA ASN A 655 -19.12 0.03 19.12
C ASN A 655 -17.65 0.36 18.83
N SER A 656 -17.04 -0.38 17.91
CA SER A 656 -15.63 -0.24 17.53
C SER A 656 -15.43 0.39 16.15
N PHE A 657 -14.64 1.45 16.09
CA PHE A 657 -14.33 2.21 14.88
C PHE A 657 -12.84 2.09 14.54
N HIS A 658 -12.52 1.34 13.49
CA HIS A 658 -11.14 1.04 13.09
C HIS A 658 -10.57 2.02 12.05
N ALA A 659 -11.42 2.82 11.41
CA ALA A 659 -11.04 3.84 10.43
C ALA A 659 -10.67 5.17 11.12
N ILE A 660 -9.68 5.11 12.02
CA ILE A 660 -9.20 6.26 12.78
C ILE A 660 -8.01 6.93 12.08
N HIS A 661 -7.84 8.21 12.31
CA HIS A 661 -6.62 8.96 12.03
C HIS A 661 -6.03 9.44 13.36
N THR A 662 -4.71 9.37 13.50
CA THR A 662 -4.01 9.75 14.72
C THR A 662 -2.86 10.69 14.39
N CYS A 663 -2.51 11.58 15.30
CA CYS A 663 -1.33 12.45 15.20
C CYS A 663 -0.98 13.02 16.59
N PHE A 664 0.29 13.34 16.82
CA PHE A 664 0.71 14.03 18.03
C PHE A 664 0.57 15.54 17.83
N GLY A 665 0.05 16.25 18.83
CA GLY A 665 -0.10 17.69 18.73
C GLY A 665 -1.21 18.26 19.61
N LYS A 666 -1.66 19.46 19.26
CA LYS A 666 -2.72 20.17 19.95
C LYS A 666 -3.91 20.41 19.03
N LEU A 667 -5.10 19.97 19.46
CA LEU A 667 -6.34 20.28 18.77
C LEU A 667 -6.68 21.77 18.97
N VAL A 668 -6.90 22.48 17.85
CA VAL A 668 -7.30 23.88 17.82
C VAL A 668 -8.68 23.97 17.18
N ILE A 669 -9.66 24.45 17.94
CA ILE A 669 -11.03 24.68 17.47
C ILE A 669 -11.18 26.18 17.26
N GLY A 670 -11.59 26.58 16.06
CA GLY A 670 -11.80 27.97 15.69
C GLY A 670 -12.90 28.65 16.53
N ASN A 671 -12.84 29.97 16.63
CA ASN A 671 -13.83 30.76 17.39
C ASN A 671 -15.26 30.62 16.83
N ASP A 672 -15.38 30.25 15.56
CA ASP A 672 -16.66 29.96 14.90
C ASP A 672 -17.19 28.55 15.21
N SER A 673 -16.42 27.71 15.92
CA SER A 673 -16.70 26.29 16.21
C SER A 673 -16.92 25.41 14.97
N HIS A 674 -16.76 25.96 13.77
CA HIS A 674 -16.98 25.30 12.48
C HIS A 674 -15.66 24.81 11.87
N THR A 675 -14.54 25.45 12.23
CA THR A 675 -13.21 25.07 11.76
C THR A 675 -12.43 24.38 12.87
N SER A 676 -11.76 23.28 12.55
CA SER A 676 -10.83 22.62 13.47
C SER A 676 -9.55 22.25 12.73
N THR A 677 -8.42 22.39 13.41
CA THR A 677 -7.08 22.04 12.91
C THR A 677 -6.28 21.39 14.03
N ILE A 678 -5.17 20.74 13.69
CA ILE A 678 -4.25 20.17 14.67
C ILE A 678 -2.87 20.77 14.42
N ASP A 679 -2.31 21.39 15.45
CA ASP A 679 -0.92 21.85 15.47
C ASP A 679 -0.03 20.65 15.79
N GLU A 680 0.66 20.10 14.78
CA GLU A 680 1.39 18.83 14.86
C GLU A 680 2.71 18.97 15.65
N ASP A 681 2.94 18.05 16.58
CA ASP A 681 4.24 17.86 17.21
C ASP A 681 5.13 17.02 16.28
N ALA A 682 6.00 17.69 15.53
CA ALA A 682 6.91 17.06 14.58
C ALA A 682 7.88 16.03 15.22
N LEU A 683 8.08 16.06 16.55
CA LEU A 683 8.89 15.06 17.26
C LEU A 683 8.10 13.76 17.52
N GLY A 684 6.78 13.76 17.37
CA GLY A 684 5.91 12.59 17.48
C GLY A 684 6.12 11.77 18.75
N TRP A 685 6.60 10.53 18.61
CA TRP A 685 6.89 9.65 19.74
C TRP A 685 8.06 10.12 20.62
N ARG A 686 8.92 11.04 20.15
CA ARG A 686 9.95 11.69 20.98
C ARG A 686 9.49 13.01 21.60
N GLY A 687 8.36 13.55 21.14
CA GLY A 687 7.78 14.79 21.63
C GLY A 687 7.09 14.65 22.99
N HIS A 688 6.37 15.70 23.37
CA HIS A 688 5.67 15.77 24.65
C HIS A 688 4.16 16.00 24.50
N SER A 689 3.70 16.24 23.27
CA SER A 689 2.30 16.55 23.02
C SER A 689 1.38 15.36 23.18
N GLU A 690 0.10 15.67 23.36
CA GLU A 690 -0.98 14.69 23.44
C GLU A 690 -1.18 13.99 22.09
N LEU A 691 -1.84 12.83 22.12
CA LEU A 691 -2.24 12.14 20.90
C LEU A 691 -3.69 12.50 20.58
N ILE A 692 -3.92 13.07 19.40
CA ILE A 692 -5.25 13.35 18.88
C ILE A 692 -5.70 12.18 18.02
N VAL A 693 -6.84 11.58 18.36
CA VAL A 693 -7.46 10.48 17.62
C VAL A 693 -8.77 10.99 17.02
N THR A 694 -8.91 10.92 15.70
CA THR A 694 -10.09 11.41 14.98
C THR A 694 -10.72 10.32 14.12
N CYS A 695 -12.05 10.31 14.05
CA CYS A 695 -12.78 9.44 13.12
C CYS A 695 -14.21 9.94 12.88
N LEU A 696 -14.83 9.39 11.85
CA LEU A 696 -16.26 9.52 11.62
C LEU A 696 -16.98 8.39 12.36
N VAL A 697 -17.99 8.76 13.14
CA VAL A 697 -18.80 7.83 13.94
C VAL A 697 -20.27 8.14 13.78
N THR A 698 -21.10 7.14 14.06
CA THR A 698 -22.54 7.26 13.94
C THR A 698 -23.12 7.91 15.19
N ALA A 699 -24.00 8.88 15.01
CA ALA A 699 -24.38 9.78 16.09
C ALA A 699 -25.35 9.17 17.12
N PHE A 700 -26.11 8.13 16.75
CA PHE A 700 -27.17 7.55 17.58
C PHE A 700 -26.67 7.13 18.97
N GLN A 701 -25.43 6.65 19.05
CA GLN A 701 -24.82 6.15 20.29
C GLN A 701 -24.63 7.25 21.35
N PHE A 702 -24.52 8.52 20.93
CA PHE A 702 -24.44 9.66 21.85
C PHE A 702 -25.80 10.09 22.41
N LEU A 703 -26.89 9.51 21.87
CA LEU A 703 -28.26 9.75 22.28
C LEU A 703 -28.77 8.65 23.23
N LEU A 704 -27.92 7.69 23.59
CA LEU A 704 -28.24 6.54 24.43
C LEU A 704 -27.56 6.65 25.82
N GLY A 705 -28.23 6.10 26.84
CA GLY A 705 -27.72 6.04 28.22
C GLY A 705 -28.07 7.25 29.07
N SER A 706 -27.82 7.16 30.39
CA SER A 706 -27.96 8.32 31.28
C SER A 706 -26.69 9.20 31.28
N LYS A 707 -26.77 10.36 31.93
CA LYS A 707 -25.65 11.31 32.04
C LYS A 707 -24.38 10.59 32.57
N ASP A 708 -23.23 10.84 31.93
CA ASP A 708 -21.93 10.24 32.26
C ASP A 708 -21.75 8.71 32.09
N GLU A 709 -22.76 7.95 31.65
CA GLU A 709 -22.62 6.50 31.44
C GLU A 709 -21.98 6.12 30.09
N THR A 710 -22.11 6.98 29.08
CA THR A 710 -21.54 6.73 27.74
C THR A 710 -20.10 7.23 27.68
N ARG A 711 -19.20 6.37 27.20
CA ARG A 711 -17.76 6.59 27.26
C ARG A 711 -17.12 6.36 25.90
N VAL A 712 -15.96 6.98 25.73
CA VAL A 712 -15.10 6.83 24.55
C VAL A 712 -13.72 6.37 24.99
N ALA A 713 -13.11 5.47 24.22
CA ALA A 713 -11.79 4.93 24.54
C ALA A 713 -10.91 4.77 23.30
N LEU A 714 -9.60 4.92 23.51
CA LEU A 714 -8.57 4.40 22.61
C LEU A 714 -8.23 2.98 23.04
N VAL A 715 -8.31 2.03 22.11
CA VAL A 715 -8.22 0.60 22.43
C VAL A 715 -7.23 -0.10 21.50
N ILE A 716 -6.47 -1.06 22.04
CA ILE A 716 -5.63 -1.95 21.24
C ILE A 716 -6.50 -3.04 20.61
N ASN A 717 -6.35 -3.27 19.31
CA ASN A 717 -7.09 -4.32 18.59
C ASN A 717 -6.87 -5.69 19.25
N SER A 718 -7.95 -6.34 19.68
CA SER A 718 -7.87 -7.65 20.34
C SER A 718 -7.24 -8.70 19.44
N SER A 719 -6.06 -9.20 19.81
CA SER A 719 -5.36 -10.26 19.07
C SER A 719 -4.46 -11.07 20.00
N SER A 720 -4.10 -12.30 19.62
CA SER A 720 -3.18 -13.12 20.41
C SER A 720 -1.83 -12.44 20.65
N ALA A 721 -1.34 -11.67 19.65
CA ALA A 721 -0.11 -10.89 19.77
C ALA A 721 -0.20 -9.76 20.81
N ASN A 722 -1.40 -9.27 21.11
CA ASN A 722 -1.62 -8.18 22.06
C ASN A 722 -1.98 -8.65 23.46
N THR A 723 -1.97 -9.97 23.71
CA THR A 723 -2.22 -10.55 25.04
C THR A 723 -1.23 -10.06 26.10
N TYR A 724 -0.02 -9.64 25.67
CA TYR A 724 0.97 -8.96 26.50
C TYR A 724 0.38 -7.77 27.29
N PHE A 725 -0.58 -7.05 26.70
CA PHE A 725 -1.17 -5.87 27.30
C PHE A 725 -2.32 -6.17 28.26
N ILE A 726 -2.88 -7.39 28.28
CA ILE A 726 -4.03 -7.74 29.13
C ILE A 726 -3.73 -7.54 30.63
N PRO A 727 -2.58 -7.98 31.17
CA PRO A 727 -2.25 -7.73 32.58
C PRO A 727 -2.08 -6.25 32.94
N ILE A 728 -1.85 -5.37 31.95
CA ILE A 728 -1.57 -3.94 32.14
C ILE A 728 -2.84 -3.10 31.95
N LEU A 729 -3.60 -3.37 30.90
CA LEU A 729 -4.76 -2.59 30.46
C LEU A 729 -6.11 -3.27 30.76
N GLY A 730 -6.09 -4.49 31.33
CA GLY A 730 -7.26 -5.31 31.55
C GLY A 730 -7.78 -6.01 30.27
N PRO A 731 -8.88 -6.78 30.38
CA PRO A 731 -9.40 -7.62 29.30
C PRO A 731 -9.91 -6.82 28.10
N HIS A 732 -10.28 -5.57 28.29
CA HIS A 732 -10.77 -4.68 27.22
C HIS A 732 -9.65 -3.90 26.52
N LEU A 733 -8.39 -4.03 26.95
CA LEU A 733 -7.22 -3.39 26.31
C LEU A 733 -7.37 -1.87 26.06
N ARG A 734 -8.07 -1.17 26.96
CA ARG A 734 -8.32 0.27 26.87
C ARG A 734 -7.05 1.01 27.30
N VAL A 735 -6.42 1.72 26.37
CA VAL A 735 -5.20 2.54 26.60
C VAL A 735 -5.57 3.80 27.37
N PHE A 736 -6.67 4.43 26.95
CA PHE A 736 -7.23 5.62 27.57
C PHE A 736 -8.74 5.61 27.38
N ASP A 737 -9.45 6.16 28.37
CA ASP A 737 -10.89 6.07 28.45
C ASP A 737 -11.44 7.32 29.15
N THR A 738 -12.55 7.89 28.66
CA THR A 738 -13.17 9.09 29.24
C THR A 738 -14.66 9.19 28.96
N SER A 739 -15.38 10.00 29.75
CA SER A 739 -16.79 10.33 29.51
C SER A 739 -16.92 11.20 28.26
N ILE A 740 -17.97 11.01 27.47
CA ILE A 740 -18.30 11.90 26.35
C ILE A 740 -18.62 13.35 26.81
N GLU A 741 -18.82 13.56 28.11
CA GLU A 741 -19.07 14.88 28.71
C GLU A 741 -17.76 15.62 29.06
N ASN A 742 -16.62 14.94 29.04
CA ASN A 742 -15.32 15.54 29.30
C ASN A 742 -14.86 16.39 28.11
N ARG A 743 -15.18 17.69 28.16
CA ARG A 743 -14.82 18.69 27.14
C ARG A 743 -13.32 18.94 26.99
N HIS A 744 -12.48 18.44 27.89
CA HIS A 744 -11.04 18.51 27.69
C HIS A 744 -10.59 17.41 26.73
N ASN A 745 -11.06 16.19 26.95
CA ASN A 745 -10.57 15.01 26.23
C ASN A 745 -11.44 14.56 25.06
N PHE A 746 -12.71 14.97 24.97
CA PHE A 746 -13.59 14.54 23.89
C PHE A 746 -14.36 15.70 23.26
N HIS A 747 -14.33 15.73 21.92
CA HIS A 747 -14.96 16.76 21.11
C HIS A 747 -15.75 16.11 19.99
N VAL A 748 -16.99 16.56 19.81
CA VAL A 748 -17.76 16.31 18.58
C VAL A 748 -17.49 17.49 17.65
N LEU A 749 -17.01 17.20 16.46
CA LEU A 749 -16.60 18.17 15.45
C LEU A 749 -17.60 18.15 14.30
N GLN A 750 -17.70 19.27 13.58
CA GLN A 750 -18.51 19.34 12.36
C GLN A 750 -17.89 18.50 11.24
N ASP A 751 -16.58 18.67 11.03
CA ASP A 751 -15.79 17.98 10.02
C ASP A 751 -14.48 17.47 10.64
N LEU A 752 -13.77 16.56 9.93
CA LEU A 752 -12.43 16.15 10.36
C LEU A 752 -11.48 17.36 10.34
N PRO A 753 -10.52 17.45 11.27
CA PRO A 753 -9.58 18.56 11.31
C PRO A 753 -8.84 18.79 9.99
N GLY A 754 -8.63 20.05 9.60
CA GLY A 754 -7.95 20.41 8.36
C GLY A 754 -8.84 20.40 7.11
N ILE A 755 -10.05 19.83 7.15
CA ILE A 755 -11.02 19.92 6.06
C ILE A 755 -11.68 21.29 6.09
N ARG A 756 -11.55 22.08 5.01
CA ARG A 756 -12.36 23.29 4.83
C ARG A 756 -13.76 22.87 4.33
N SER A 757 -14.80 23.24 5.08
CA SER A 757 -16.22 22.82 4.97
C SER A 757 -16.95 23.22 3.65
N THR A 758 -16.29 23.10 2.50
CA THR A 758 -16.87 23.33 1.17
C THR A 758 -17.23 22.05 0.42
N GLN A 759 -17.12 20.88 1.06
CA GLN A 759 -17.29 19.57 0.41
C GLN A 759 -18.19 18.62 1.21
N THR A 760 -19.46 18.98 1.41
CA THR A 760 -20.48 17.98 1.73
C THR A 760 -20.80 17.19 0.47
N THR A 761 -20.00 16.16 0.19
CA THR A 761 -20.33 15.20 -0.86
C THR A 761 -21.25 14.12 -0.25
N PRO A 762 -22.38 13.79 -0.87
CA PRO A 762 -23.15 12.62 -0.46
C PRO A 762 -22.29 11.35 -0.51
N VAL A 763 -22.54 10.40 0.41
CA VAL A 763 -21.81 9.12 0.53
C VAL A 763 -21.83 8.33 -0.79
N LEU A 764 -22.87 8.53 -1.59
CA LEU A 764 -22.97 8.03 -2.95
C LEU A 764 -23.09 9.20 -3.94
N PRO A 765 -22.28 9.20 -5.00
CA PRO A 765 -22.35 10.22 -6.02
C PRO A 765 -23.69 10.21 -6.77
N PRO A 766 -24.40 11.35 -6.92
CA PRO A 766 -25.58 11.39 -7.78
C PRO A 766 -25.13 11.29 -9.24
N ARG A 767 -25.50 10.19 -9.91
CA ARG A 767 -25.23 9.97 -11.34
C ARG A 767 -25.62 11.21 -12.15
N SER A 768 -24.63 11.87 -12.76
CA SER A 768 -24.90 12.72 -13.91
C SER A 768 -25.57 11.86 -14.96
N GLY A 769 -26.77 12.27 -15.41
CA GLY A 769 -27.70 11.49 -16.22
C GLY A 769 -27.00 10.59 -17.22
N CYS A 770 -26.84 9.31 -16.86
CA CYS A 770 -26.41 8.31 -17.78
C CYS A 770 -27.53 8.25 -18.83
N ARG A 771 -27.26 8.78 -20.04
CA ARG A 771 -28.05 8.37 -21.21
C ARG A 771 -28.14 6.86 -21.11
N SER A 772 -29.36 6.33 -21.07
CA SER A 772 -29.67 4.91 -21.04
C SER A 772 -28.83 4.20 -22.10
N ARG A 773 -27.64 3.73 -21.72
CA ARG A 773 -26.90 2.76 -22.50
C ARG A 773 -27.56 1.45 -22.12
N GLU A 774 -28.37 0.91 -23.01
CA GLU A 774 -28.97 -0.41 -22.80
C GLU A 774 -27.84 -1.40 -22.49
N SER A 775 -27.91 -2.03 -21.31
CA SER A 775 -27.00 -3.09 -20.95
C SER A 775 -27.24 -4.28 -21.88
N LEU A 776 -26.24 -4.61 -22.71
CA LEU A 776 -26.28 -5.83 -23.53
C LEU A 776 -25.86 -7.06 -22.71
N VAL A 777 -25.24 -6.93 -21.54
CA VAL A 777 -24.72 -8.07 -20.76
C VAL A 777 -25.28 -8.04 -19.34
N SER A 778 -26.06 -9.06 -18.97
CA SER A 778 -26.52 -9.27 -17.59
C SER A 778 -25.76 -10.39 -16.90
N THR A 779 -25.60 -10.30 -15.58
CA THR A 779 -25.02 -11.38 -14.77
C THR A 779 -26.06 -11.99 -13.83
N THR A 780 -25.99 -13.31 -13.65
CA THR A 780 -26.73 -14.02 -12.60
C THR A 780 -25.74 -14.43 -11.51
N VAL A 781 -26.03 -14.03 -10.27
CA VAL A 781 -25.27 -14.47 -9.10
C VAL A 781 -26.09 -15.56 -8.41
N ARG A 782 -25.48 -16.69 -8.10
CA ARG A 782 -26.10 -17.69 -7.23
C ARG A 782 -25.08 -18.18 -6.23
N ASP A 783 -25.55 -18.39 -5.00
CA ASP A 783 -24.71 -18.77 -3.88
C ASP A 783 -23.48 -17.87 -3.78
N GLY A 784 -23.68 -16.55 -3.88
CA GLY A 784 -22.65 -15.53 -3.69
C GLY A 784 -21.45 -15.67 -4.63
N ARG A 785 -21.68 -16.20 -5.84
CA ARG A 785 -20.71 -16.31 -6.93
C ARG A 785 -21.39 -15.96 -8.24
N VAL A 786 -20.65 -15.31 -9.12
CA VAL A 786 -21.09 -15.11 -10.51
C VAL A 786 -21.16 -16.47 -11.20
N GLN A 787 -22.35 -16.88 -11.67
CA GLN A 787 -22.55 -18.16 -12.35
C GLN A 787 -22.70 -18.01 -13.86
N LEU A 788 -23.37 -16.97 -14.32
CA LEU A 788 -23.70 -16.79 -15.73
C LEU A 788 -23.53 -15.33 -16.16
N LEU A 789 -22.99 -15.15 -17.36
CA LEU A 789 -23.10 -13.91 -18.13
C LEU A 789 -24.03 -14.16 -19.32
N THR A 790 -25.05 -13.32 -19.47
CA THR A 790 -26.03 -13.42 -20.54
C THR A 790 -25.90 -12.19 -21.45
N LEU A 791 -25.54 -12.41 -22.71
CA LEU A 791 -25.53 -11.38 -23.74
C LEU A 791 -26.89 -11.33 -24.44
N ARG A 792 -27.53 -10.16 -24.45
CA ARG A 792 -28.73 -9.90 -25.25
C ARG A 792 -28.34 -9.08 -26.48
N GLN A 793 -28.49 -9.65 -27.66
CA GLN A 793 -28.28 -8.97 -28.93
C GLN A 793 -29.61 -8.74 -29.64
N GLU A 794 -29.92 -7.49 -29.99
CA GLU A 794 -31.09 -7.18 -30.80
C GLU A 794 -30.76 -7.37 -32.29
N VAL A 795 -31.52 -8.23 -32.95
CA VAL A 795 -31.41 -8.47 -34.39
C VAL A 795 -32.28 -7.44 -35.14
N LEU A 796 -31.61 -6.47 -35.77
CA LEU A 796 -32.25 -5.38 -36.50
C LEU A 796 -32.64 -5.78 -37.94
N ASN A 797 -32.00 -6.81 -38.51
CA ASN A 797 -32.31 -7.30 -39.84
C ASN A 797 -33.62 -8.10 -39.84
N THR A 798 -34.58 -7.67 -40.64
CA THR A 798 -35.91 -8.28 -40.73
C THR A 798 -35.87 -9.72 -41.24
N GLY A 799 -34.94 -10.05 -42.14
CA GLY A 799 -34.76 -11.42 -42.65
C GLY A 799 -34.21 -12.37 -41.60
N GLU A 800 -33.18 -11.96 -40.86
CA GLU A 800 -32.62 -12.72 -39.74
C GLU A 800 -33.65 -12.89 -38.61
N ARG A 801 -34.41 -11.83 -38.30
CA ARG A 801 -35.50 -11.90 -37.33
C ARG A 801 -36.56 -12.93 -37.74
N ASN A 802 -36.92 -12.97 -39.03
CA ASN A 802 -37.86 -13.97 -39.54
C ASN A 802 -37.28 -15.39 -39.47
N HIS A 803 -35.99 -15.59 -39.77
CA HIS A 803 -35.34 -16.89 -39.60
C HIS A 803 -35.36 -17.35 -38.13
N LEU A 804 -35.01 -16.48 -37.18
CA LEU A 804 -35.07 -16.80 -35.75
C LEU A 804 -36.49 -17.09 -35.27
N GLN A 805 -37.49 -16.32 -35.74
CA GLN A 805 -38.90 -16.59 -35.45
C GLN A 805 -39.40 -17.93 -36.02
N ASN A 806 -38.80 -18.38 -37.13
CA ASN A 806 -39.09 -19.67 -37.75
C ASN A 806 -38.30 -20.84 -37.14
N GLY A 807 -37.60 -20.63 -36.01
CA GLY A 807 -36.92 -21.68 -35.27
C GLY A 807 -35.57 -22.11 -35.85
N TYR A 808 -34.91 -21.26 -36.63
CA TYR A 808 -33.55 -21.51 -37.08
C TYR A 808 -32.59 -21.65 -35.88
N GLU A 809 -31.65 -22.57 -36.00
CA GLU A 809 -30.65 -22.82 -34.97
C GLU A 809 -29.65 -21.66 -34.91
N VAL A 810 -29.31 -21.23 -33.69
CA VAL A 810 -28.26 -20.26 -33.42
C VAL A 810 -27.02 -21.02 -33.00
N HIS A 811 -25.97 -20.94 -33.79
CA HIS A 811 -24.67 -21.49 -33.42
C HIS A 811 -23.87 -20.44 -32.68
N THR A 812 -23.07 -20.87 -31.71
CA THR A 812 -22.15 -19.97 -31.01
C THR A 812 -20.76 -20.58 -31.02
N ASN A 813 -19.77 -19.80 -31.43
CA ASN A 813 -18.38 -20.21 -31.48
C ASN A 813 -17.55 -19.28 -30.59
N GLN A 814 -16.73 -19.88 -29.72
CA GLN A 814 -15.77 -19.13 -28.93
C GLN A 814 -14.50 -18.92 -29.74
N GLU A 815 -14.30 -17.69 -30.22
CA GLU A 815 -13.15 -17.29 -31.05
C GLU A 815 -11.91 -17.04 -30.19
N SER A 816 -12.11 -16.56 -28.95
CA SER A 816 -11.04 -16.24 -28.02
C SER A 816 -11.55 -16.36 -26.57
N PRO A 817 -10.67 -16.22 -25.54
CA PRO A 817 -11.11 -16.17 -24.15
C PRO A 817 -12.18 -15.09 -23.86
N CYS A 818 -12.24 -14.03 -24.67
CA CYS A 818 -13.16 -12.90 -24.48
C CYS A 818 -14.08 -12.61 -25.67
N ALA A 819 -13.96 -13.31 -26.81
CA ALA A 819 -14.79 -13.14 -28.01
C ALA A 819 -15.63 -14.38 -28.33
N LEU A 820 -16.89 -14.11 -28.70
CA LEU A 820 -17.86 -15.09 -29.15
C LEU A 820 -18.46 -14.60 -30.47
N THR A 821 -18.57 -15.49 -31.45
CA THR A 821 -19.35 -15.29 -32.68
C THR A 821 -20.69 -16.00 -32.51
N ILE A 822 -21.78 -15.32 -32.88
CA ILE A 822 -23.16 -15.82 -32.87
C ILE A 822 -23.67 -15.85 -34.31
#